data_AF-A0A8J6HVH1-F1
#
_entry.id   AF-A0A8J6HVH1-F1
#
_cell.length_a   1.000
_cell.length_b   1.000
_cell.length_c   1.000
_cell.angle_alpha   90.00
_cell.angle_beta   90.00
_cell.angle_gamma   90.00
#
_symmetry.space_group_name_H-M   'P 1'
#
loop_
_entity.id
_entity.type
_entity.pdbx_description
1 polymer ?
#
loop_
_entity_poly.entity_id
_entity_poly.type
_entity_poly.pdbx_seq_one_letter_code
_entity_poly.pdbx_strand_id
1 'polypeptide(L)'
;MFVFATLLILFTVLLILYLYKFAKERPHNFPPGPPKLPFWGSYWFMLKENYKFAHLAFETLGKRYKTDILGLFLGTGPAVVVFSHELCKEVLTRDEFIGRNDSIIIRTRGLGELKGIFFIDGPFWKGQRRFSLRHMRDYGFGRRSEVVENFLTDEIKQILNFLAKEPDKEDRDICRGKGQVLMPDFLYGPLINTIMLILASSRFDNYKLRECARAGLRFQRSGDATGSAISMTPWLRFLAPDFFGFTSAVVDNGHLLEFLRGVVDEHLETFSDDHHRDFIDVYIGESIKQGVELDYKQLLLTVLDYMFPSPIAIGHTLSFYFVFLINNPHVQVKIQEEIDRVVGRSRLPNVDDRKDMPYLEASLRESVRIFSLNPLGIPRRCMEDTHLAGYFIPKDTIMLPCIWTAHKDKSVWGDNPEEFQPERFLDKDGNLLKKDNTLGFGAGNFPAVVTLNIELSKELLTREEFIGRVDTILVRTRSFGDLKGIFFADGPVWKEHRRFSLRHMRDFGFGRRSDVMENFVSEEITYLIDFFKNEPKEKDLNVCKSKGHVLVPDVFYGSLINIILSVLTSTRFDHHEVRQYAKAALKFMKCEDATGGAICMTPWLRFLAPDYFGYTSAVRDNRFIQKFLTEIIEDHLKTFSDDHHRDFVDVFISETLRQGVDLDRK
;
A
#
# COMPACT_ATOMS: atom_id res chain seq x y z
N MET A 1 34.13 53.22 -25.73
CA MET A 1 34.26 53.01 -24.26
C MET A 1 32.95 53.33 -23.52
N PHE A 2 32.36 54.52 -23.70
CA PHE A 2 31.10 54.91 -23.04
C PHE A 2 29.90 53.98 -23.35
N VAL A 3 29.64 53.67 -24.63
CA VAL A 3 28.56 52.75 -25.03
C VAL A 3 28.72 51.35 -24.42
N PHE A 4 29.95 50.83 -24.37
CA PHE A 4 30.24 49.54 -23.75
C PHE A 4 30.00 49.55 -22.23
N ALA A 5 30.41 50.63 -21.54
CA ALA A 5 30.14 50.80 -20.12
C ALA A 5 28.63 50.90 -19.83
N THR A 6 27.87 51.64 -20.63
CA THR A 6 26.41 51.77 -20.48
C THR A 6 25.70 50.44 -20.74
N LEU A 7 26.10 49.68 -21.77
CA LEU A 7 25.54 48.35 -22.05
C LEU A 7 25.86 47.35 -20.94
N LEU A 8 27.07 47.41 -20.38
CA LEU A 8 27.47 46.56 -19.26
C LEU A 8 26.64 46.88 -18.00
N ILE A 9 26.47 48.16 -17.65
CA ILE A 9 25.64 48.58 -16.51
C ILE A 9 24.19 48.14 -16.71
N LEU A 10 23.62 48.36 -17.90
CA LEU A 10 22.25 47.94 -18.22
C LEU A 10 22.10 46.42 -18.10
N PHE A 11 23.05 45.65 -18.65
CA PHE A 11 23.07 44.19 -18.53
C PHE A 11 23.14 43.74 -17.07
N THR A 12 24.01 44.34 -16.26
CA THR A 12 24.12 44.03 -14.83
C THR A 12 22.84 44.35 -14.07
N VAL A 13 22.20 45.48 -14.34
CA VAL A 13 20.91 45.85 -13.71
C VAL A 13 19.81 44.86 -14.11
N LEU A 14 19.68 44.53 -15.41
CA LEU A 14 18.71 43.55 -15.89
C LEU A 14 18.97 42.15 -15.30
N LEU A 15 20.24 41.75 -15.17
CA LEU A 15 20.62 40.49 -14.54
C LEU A 15 20.25 40.49 -13.06
N ILE A 16 20.51 41.56 -12.31
CA ILE A 16 20.13 41.66 -10.89
C ILE A 16 18.60 41.61 -10.74
N LEU A 17 17.85 42.33 -11.59
CA LEU A 17 16.38 42.29 -11.59
C LEU A 17 15.84 40.90 -11.93
N TYR A 18 16.44 40.23 -12.92
CA TYR A 18 16.11 38.86 -13.28
C TYR A 18 16.39 37.90 -12.11
N LEU A 19 17.57 37.97 -11.50
CA LEU A 19 17.95 37.15 -10.35
C LEU A 19 17.07 37.40 -9.14
N TYR A 20 16.70 38.66 -8.88
CA TYR A 20 15.77 39.02 -7.81
C TYR A 20 14.36 38.47 -8.05
N LYS A 21 13.85 38.61 -9.27
CA LYS A 21 12.56 38.04 -9.68
C LYS A 21 12.58 36.52 -9.56
N PHE A 22 13.62 35.87 -10.09
CA PHE A 22 13.81 34.42 -10.02
C PHE A 22 13.90 33.91 -8.58
N ALA A 23 14.61 34.64 -7.71
CA ALA A 23 14.74 34.30 -6.30
C ALA A 23 13.42 34.34 -5.52
N LYS A 24 12.51 35.22 -5.92
CA LYS A 24 11.18 35.39 -5.31
C LYS A 24 10.08 34.57 -5.96
N GLU A 25 10.29 34.09 -7.18
CA GLU A 25 9.30 33.35 -7.93
C GLU A 25 8.96 32.01 -7.26
N ARG A 26 7.68 31.84 -6.92
CA ARG A 26 7.12 30.65 -6.27
C ARG A 26 5.72 30.39 -6.83
N PRO A 27 5.22 29.14 -6.76
CA PRO A 27 3.82 28.86 -7.03
C PRO A 27 2.92 29.75 -6.14
N HIS A 28 1.75 30.11 -6.66
CA HIS A 28 0.79 30.92 -5.91
C HIS A 28 0.41 30.21 -4.61
N ASN A 29 0.47 30.92 -3.48
CA ASN A 29 0.21 30.37 -2.14
C ASN A 29 1.05 29.13 -1.75
N PHE A 30 2.30 29.04 -2.25
CA PHE A 30 3.25 28.00 -1.84
C PHE A 30 3.80 28.26 -0.42
N PRO A 31 4.18 27.23 0.36
CA PRO A 31 4.70 27.42 1.72
C PRO A 31 5.92 28.36 1.79
N PRO A 32 6.12 29.08 2.91
CA PRO A 32 7.22 30.03 3.07
C PRO A 32 8.57 29.31 3.15
N GLY A 33 9.66 29.99 2.76
CA GLY A 33 11.01 29.46 2.93
C GLY A 33 12.10 30.24 2.18
N PRO A 34 13.33 29.70 2.09
CA PRO A 34 14.49 30.38 1.51
C PRO A 34 14.34 30.68 0.02
N PRO A 35 14.95 31.77 -0.48
CA PRO A 35 14.86 32.10 -1.90
C PRO A 35 15.45 31.01 -2.80
N LYS A 36 15.07 31.04 -4.08
CA LYS A 36 15.56 30.10 -5.11
C LYS A 36 16.79 30.69 -5.80
N LEU A 37 17.98 30.14 -5.59
CA LEU A 37 19.19 30.58 -6.32
C LEU A 37 19.31 29.86 -7.67
N PRO A 38 19.94 30.49 -8.69
CA PRO A 38 20.31 29.78 -9.90
C PRO A 38 21.20 28.61 -9.55
N PHE A 39 20.91 27.44 -10.14
CA PHE A 39 21.58 26.16 -9.87
C PHE A 39 21.38 25.68 -8.41
N TRP A 40 20.85 24.46 -8.24
CA TRP A 40 20.52 23.84 -6.95
C TRP A 40 19.44 24.54 -6.10
N GLY A 41 18.90 25.68 -6.54
CA GLY A 41 17.73 26.29 -5.91
C GLY A 41 18.01 26.73 -4.48
N SER A 42 17.20 26.24 -3.55
CA SER A 42 17.33 26.53 -2.12
C SER A 42 18.29 25.59 -1.39
N TYR A 43 18.82 24.56 -2.06
CA TYR A 43 19.72 23.56 -1.48
C TYR A 43 20.97 24.19 -0.83
N TRP A 44 21.48 25.28 -1.40
CA TRP A 44 22.60 26.04 -0.81
C TRP A 44 22.33 26.53 0.62
N PHE A 45 21.10 26.94 0.90
CA PHE A 45 20.74 27.39 2.25
C PHE A 45 20.72 26.21 3.22
N MET A 46 20.25 25.04 2.78
CA MET A 46 20.30 23.82 3.59
C MET A 46 21.75 23.43 3.90
N LEU A 47 22.62 23.39 2.89
CA LEU A 47 24.05 23.08 3.06
C LEU A 47 24.76 24.07 3.99
N LYS A 48 24.41 25.35 3.89
CA LYS A 48 24.95 26.40 4.77
C LYS A 48 24.59 26.17 6.23
N GLU A 49 23.35 25.75 6.52
CA GLU A 49 22.94 25.47 7.90
C GLU A 49 23.58 24.19 8.42
N ASN A 50 23.50 23.09 7.67
CA ASN A 50 24.14 21.83 8.03
C ASN A 50 24.32 20.92 6.81
N TYR A 51 25.53 20.90 6.25
CA TYR A 51 25.86 20.06 5.09
C TYR A 51 25.84 18.54 5.39
N LYS A 52 25.97 18.14 6.66
CA LYS A 52 26.10 16.74 7.06
C LYS A 52 24.77 16.11 7.44
N PHE A 53 23.86 16.89 8.02
CA PHE A 53 22.60 16.40 8.57
C PHE A 53 21.43 17.29 8.11
N ALA A 54 20.82 16.92 6.98
CA ALA A 54 19.75 17.71 6.35
C ALA A 54 18.54 17.97 7.26
N HIS A 55 18.17 17.03 8.14
CA HIS A 55 17.07 17.23 9.09
C HIS A 55 17.34 18.36 10.09
N LEU A 56 18.59 18.49 10.58
CA LEU A 56 18.99 19.59 11.47
C LEU A 56 19.02 20.93 10.72
N ALA A 57 19.44 20.92 9.46
CA ALA A 57 19.37 22.10 8.59
C ALA A 57 17.92 22.56 8.41
N PHE A 58 17.01 21.64 8.08
CA PHE A 58 15.60 21.95 7.91
C PHE A 58 14.94 22.38 9.21
N GLU A 59 15.24 21.74 10.35
CA GLU A 59 14.75 22.18 11.67
C GLU A 59 15.16 23.64 11.95
N THR A 60 16.43 23.98 11.68
CA THR A 60 16.96 25.34 11.85
C THR A 60 16.25 26.34 10.92
N LEU A 61 16.01 25.96 9.67
CA LEU A 61 15.26 26.78 8.71
C LEU A 61 13.80 26.94 9.14
N GLY A 62 13.12 25.88 9.55
CA GLY A 62 11.74 25.92 10.07
C GLY A 62 11.61 26.89 11.23
N LYS A 63 12.52 26.83 12.20
CA LYS A 63 12.62 27.78 13.32
C LYS A 63 12.85 29.21 12.85
N ARG A 64 13.73 29.43 11.87
CA ARG A 64 14.03 30.77 11.31
C ARG A 64 12.83 31.38 10.60
N TYR A 65 12.10 30.58 9.82
CA TYR A 65 10.90 31.02 9.09
C TYR A 65 9.63 30.97 9.95
N LYS A 66 9.71 30.47 11.20
CA LYS A 66 8.59 30.33 12.14
C LYS A 66 7.39 29.61 11.51
N THR A 67 7.66 28.45 10.91
CA THR A 67 6.66 27.66 10.17
C THR A 67 6.80 26.18 10.48
N ASP A 68 5.67 25.48 10.54
CA ASP A 68 5.60 24.02 10.60
C ASP A 68 5.57 23.36 9.21
N ILE A 69 5.49 24.17 8.15
CA ILE A 69 5.55 23.76 6.74
C ILE A 69 6.50 24.69 5.97
N LEU A 70 7.65 24.17 5.57
CA LEU A 70 8.71 24.92 4.89
C LEU A 70 8.73 24.55 3.39
N GLY A 71 8.57 25.56 2.53
CA GLY A 71 8.64 25.44 1.09
C GLY A 71 9.99 25.90 0.55
N LEU A 72 10.68 25.02 -0.17
CA LEU A 72 11.98 25.27 -0.77
C LEU A 72 12.10 24.63 -2.16
N PHE A 73 13.24 24.82 -2.82
CA PHE A 73 13.53 24.20 -4.11
C PHE A 73 14.78 23.33 -4.01
N LEU A 74 14.64 22.05 -4.37
CA LEU A 74 15.75 21.11 -4.47
C LEU A 74 16.10 20.96 -5.95
N GLY A 75 17.17 21.63 -6.39
CA GLY A 75 17.40 21.81 -7.82
C GLY A 75 16.38 22.77 -8.42
N THR A 76 15.71 22.33 -9.49
CA THR A 76 14.62 23.06 -10.14
C THR A 76 13.24 22.68 -9.61
N GLY A 77 13.12 21.56 -8.89
CA GLY A 77 11.85 21.03 -8.39
C GLY A 77 11.45 21.64 -7.04
N PRO A 78 10.14 21.89 -6.80
CA PRO A 78 9.65 22.30 -5.50
C PRO A 78 9.74 21.15 -4.48
N ALA A 79 10.02 21.50 -3.23
CA ALA A 79 10.04 20.58 -2.10
C ALA A 79 9.40 21.22 -0.86
N VAL A 80 8.74 20.41 -0.05
CA VAL A 80 8.06 20.81 1.17
C VAL A 80 8.53 19.92 2.32
N VAL A 81 8.95 20.55 3.40
CA VAL A 81 9.30 19.87 4.67
C VAL A 81 8.22 20.19 5.69
N VAL A 82 7.68 19.17 6.36
CA VAL A 82 6.72 19.34 7.46
C VAL A 82 7.35 18.93 8.78
N PHE A 83 7.08 19.68 9.86
CA PHE A 83 7.79 19.52 11.13
C PHE A 83 6.95 18.98 12.29
N SER A 84 5.66 19.34 12.37
CA SER A 84 4.78 18.88 13.44
C SER A 84 4.41 17.41 13.28
N HIS A 85 4.06 16.75 14.39
CA HIS A 85 3.60 15.36 14.36
C HIS A 85 2.37 15.19 13.47
N GLU A 86 1.40 16.10 13.59
CA GLU A 86 0.16 16.09 12.84
C GLU A 86 0.40 16.17 11.32
N LEU A 87 1.21 17.14 10.86
CA LEU A 87 1.49 17.31 9.44
C LEU A 87 2.33 16.17 8.88
N CYS A 88 3.30 15.65 9.65
CA CYS A 88 4.05 14.46 9.25
C CYS A 88 3.09 13.28 9.05
N LYS A 89 2.17 13.05 9.99
CA LYS A 89 1.17 12.00 9.89
C LYS A 89 0.26 12.20 8.69
N GLU A 90 -0.24 13.42 8.45
CA GLU A 90 -1.11 13.75 7.32
C GLU A 90 -0.41 13.45 5.98
N VAL A 91 0.82 13.94 5.79
CA VAL A 91 1.64 13.67 4.60
C VAL A 91 1.87 12.18 4.39
N LEU A 92 2.03 11.43 5.49
CA LEU A 92 2.25 10.00 5.45
C LEU A 92 0.96 9.20 5.15
N THR A 93 -0.22 9.72 5.46
CA THR A 93 -1.50 9.02 5.28
C THR A 93 -2.25 9.34 4.01
N ARG A 94 -2.04 10.53 3.42
CA ARG A 94 -2.78 11.01 2.26
C ARG A 94 -2.32 10.37 0.95
N ASP A 95 -3.29 9.95 0.13
CA ASP A 95 -3.06 9.27 -1.15
C ASP A 95 -2.35 10.17 -2.17
N GLU A 96 -2.58 11.48 -2.11
CA GLU A 96 -1.96 12.46 -3.00
C GLU A 96 -0.45 12.53 -2.81
N PHE A 97 0.08 12.09 -1.66
CA PHE A 97 1.50 12.16 -1.35
C PHE A 97 2.18 10.79 -1.36
N ILE A 98 1.61 9.74 -1.94
CA ILE A 98 2.21 8.38 -1.90
C ILE A 98 3.28 8.15 -2.98
N GLY A 99 3.43 9.09 -3.92
CA GLY A 99 4.36 8.96 -5.05
C GLY A 99 5.80 8.80 -4.59
N ARG A 100 6.62 8.20 -5.45
CA ARG A 100 8.06 8.07 -5.22
C ARG A 100 8.84 9.00 -6.13
N ASN A 101 9.97 9.48 -5.64
CA ASN A 101 10.88 10.31 -6.42
C ASN A 101 11.65 9.45 -7.42
N ASP A 102 11.77 9.95 -8.64
CA ASP A 102 12.66 9.42 -9.65
C ASP A 102 13.98 10.19 -9.59
N SER A 103 15.08 9.50 -9.31
CA SER A 103 16.41 10.11 -9.25
C SER A 103 17.45 9.24 -9.93
N ILE A 104 18.57 9.86 -10.30
CA ILE A 104 19.67 9.12 -10.94
C ILE A 104 20.20 8.00 -10.06
N ILE A 105 20.33 8.21 -8.75
CA ILE A 105 20.82 7.17 -7.82
C ILE A 105 19.83 6.01 -7.74
N ILE A 106 18.53 6.30 -7.70
CA ILE A 106 17.47 5.27 -7.69
C ILE A 106 17.48 4.48 -9.01
N ARG A 107 17.62 5.15 -10.15
CA ARG A 107 17.73 4.47 -11.45
C ARG A 107 19.01 3.66 -11.57
N THR A 108 20.15 4.18 -11.12
CA THR A 108 21.43 3.46 -11.10
C THR A 108 21.34 2.19 -10.26
N ARG A 109 20.65 2.24 -9.12
CA ARG A 109 20.33 1.06 -8.31
C ARG A 109 19.60 -0.02 -9.13
N GLY A 110 18.61 0.40 -9.92
CA GLY A 110 17.80 -0.48 -10.77
C GLY A 110 18.36 -0.75 -12.17
N LEU A 111 19.68 -0.63 -12.38
CA LEU A 111 20.34 -0.85 -13.67
C LEU A 111 19.80 0.04 -14.80
N GLY A 112 19.46 1.29 -14.48
CA GLY A 112 18.90 2.29 -15.39
C GLY A 112 17.37 2.40 -15.37
N GLU A 113 16.68 1.45 -14.74
CA GLU A 113 15.23 1.34 -14.73
C GLU A 113 14.65 1.50 -13.30
N LEU A 114 13.38 1.94 -13.21
CA LEU A 114 12.65 1.97 -11.94
C LEU A 114 11.92 0.63 -11.77
N LYS A 115 12.45 -0.23 -10.90
CA LYS A 115 11.97 -1.58 -10.62
C LYS A 115 12.08 -1.90 -9.12
N GLY A 116 11.55 -3.06 -8.74
CA GLY A 116 11.39 -3.48 -7.34
C GLY A 116 10.04 -3.01 -6.78
N ILE A 117 9.99 -2.69 -5.49
CA ILE A 117 8.82 -2.24 -4.72
C ILE A 117 9.10 -0.94 -3.97
N PHE A 118 10.35 -0.63 -3.64
CA PHE A 118 10.66 0.47 -2.71
C PHE A 118 10.50 1.86 -3.35
N PHE A 119 10.87 1.99 -4.63
CA PHE A 119 10.95 3.26 -5.35
C PHE A 119 10.02 3.40 -6.56
N ILE A 120 9.14 2.43 -6.79
CA ILE A 120 8.10 2.51 -7.80
C ILE A 120 6.78 2.97 -7.15
N ASP A 121 5.85 3.49 -7.95
CA ASP A 121 4.51 3.88 -7.52
C ASP A 121 3.45 3.42 -8.52
N GLY A 122 2.19 3.81 -8.27
CA GLY A 122 1.08 3.49 -9.16
C GLY A 122 0.57 2.03 -9.08
N PRO A 123 -0.23 1.59 -10.06
CA PRO A 123 -0.88 0.28 -10.05
C PRO A 123 0.09 -0.90 -10.04
N PHE A 124 1.21 -0.79 -10.76
CA PHE A 124 2.24 -1.82 -10.80
C PHE A 124 2.82 -2.09 -9.40
N TRP A 125 3.17 -1.01 -8.67
CA TRP A 125 3.62 -1.12 -7.28
C TRP A 125 2.59 -1.77 -6.37
N LYS A 126 1.30 -1.39 -6.49
CA LYS A 126 0.22 -2.00 -5.69
C LYS A 126 0.10 -3.50 -5.96
N GLY A 127 0.20 -3.91 -7.22
CA GLY A 127 0.20 -5.31 -7.65
C GLY A 127 1.37 -6.09 -7.06
N GLN A 128 2.59 -5.59 -7.28
CA GLN A 128 3.84 -6.19 -6.79
C GLN A 128 3.84 -6.33 -5.27
N ARG A 129 3.49 -5.26 -4.54
CA ARG A 129 3.40 -5.28 -3.07
C ARG A 129 2.37 -6.29 -2.57
N ARG A 130 1.19 -6.34 -3.17
CA ARG A 130 0.13 -7.29 -2.78
C ARG A 130 0.58 -8.73 -3.04
N PHE A 131 1.19 -8.98 -4.20
CA PHE A 131 1.75 -10.27 -4.55
C PHE A 131 2.78 -10.71 -3.52
N SER A 132 3.80 -9.89 -3.26
CA SER A 132 4.88 -10.23 -2.34
C SER A 132 4.38 -10.47 -0.91
N LEU A 133 3.55 -9.58 -0.36
CA LEU A 133 3.04 -9.74 1.00
C LEU A 133 2.16 -10.98 1.15
N ARG A 134 1.37 -11.32 0.14
CA ARG A 134 0.53 -12.52 0.16
C ARG A 134 1.38 -13.79 0.23
N HIS A 135 2.34 -13.92 -0.68
CA HIS A 135 3.08 -15.17 -0.85
C HIS A 135 4.20 -15.34 0.18
N MET A 136 4.89 -14.26 0.59
CA MET A 136 5.84 -14.34 1.71
C MET A 136 5.14 -14.74 3.03
N ARG A 137 3.85 -14.43 3.18
CA ARG A 137 3.07 -14.86 4.36
C ARG A 137 3.04 -16.37 4.47
N ASP A 138 3.05 -17.10 3.37
CA ASP A 138 3.05 -18.57 3.38
C ASP A 138 4.36 -19.16 3.92
N TYR A 139 5.44 -18.38 3.88
CA TYR A 139 6.74 -18.73 4.45
C TYR A 139 7.02 -18.05 5.81
N GLY A 140 5.97 -17.52 6.45
CA GLY A 140 6.05 -16.98 7.82
C GLY A 140 6.25 -15.47 7.93
N PHE A 141 6.28 -14.72 6.82
CA PHE A 141 6.34 -13.26 6.88
C PHE A 141 5.04 -12.67 7.44
N GLY A 142 5.12 -11.93 8.53
CA GLY A 142 3.96 -11.24 9.11
C GLY A 142 2.90 -12.16 9.72
N ARG A 143 3.20 -13.45 9.95
CA ARG A 143 2.37 -14.39 10.72
C ARG A 143 3.23 -15.22 11.67
N ARG A 144 2.61 -15.83 12.69
CA ARG A 144 3.28 -16.82 13.54
C ARG A 144 3.73 -18.00 12.67
N SER A 145 4.97 -18.43 12.84
CA SER A 145 5.56 -19.51 12.05
C SER A 145 6.61 -20.21 12.90
N GLU A 146 6.32 -21.46 13.27
CA GLU A 146 7.21 -22.27 14.09
C GLU A 146 8.60 -22.43 13.45
N VAL A 147 8.67 -22.57 12.11
CA VAL A 147 9.93 -22.65 11.37
C VAL A 147 10.79 -21.40 11.55
N VAL A 148 10.18 -20.22 11.39
CA VAL A 148 10.89 -18.93 11.54
C VAL A 148 11.30 -18.70 12.99
N GLU A 149 10.44 -19.06 13.95
CA GLU A 149 10.70 -18.90 15.37
C GLU A 149 11.79 -19.83 15.90
N ASN A 150 11.80 -21.08 15.44
CA ASN A 150 12.88 -22.03 15.74
C ASN A 150 14.20 -21.56 15.13
N PHE A 151 14.17 -21.09 13.88
CA PHE A 151 15.36 -20.52 13.23
C PHE A 151 15.90 -19.31 14.00
N LEU A 152 15.04 -18.36 14.37
CA LEU A 152 15.40 -17.21 15.19
C LEU A 152 15.99 -17.63 16.55
N THR A 153 15.40 -18.64 17.18
CA THR A 153 15.89 -19.19 18.44
C THR A 153 17.30 -19.77 18.27
N ASP A 154 17.58 -20.44 17.15
CA ASP A 154 18.90 -20.99 16.85
C ASP A 154 19.94 -19.91 16.50
N GLU A 155 19.53 -18.83 15.82
CA GLU A 155 20.37 -17.64 15.62
C GLU A 155 20.69 -16.95 16.95
N ILE A 156 19.71 -16.82 17.86
CA ILE A 156 19.93 -16.29 19.22
C ILE A 156 20.90 -17.17 20.01
N LYS A 157 20.75 -18.50 19.96
CA LYS A 157 21.70 -19.43 20.61
C LYS A 157 23.12 -19.25 20.07
N GLN A 158 23.28 -19.01 18.77
CA GLN A 158 24.58 -18.77 18.17
C GLN A 158 25.19 -17.44 18.64
N ILE A 159 24.39 -16.38 18.70
CA ILE A 159 24.78 -15.10 19.31
C ILE A 159 25.26 -15.33 20.76
N LEU A 160 24.51 -16.07 21.57
CA LEU A 160 24.89 -16.36 22.97
C LEU A 160 26.16 -17.21 23.06
N ASN A 161 26.30 -18.22 22.19
CA ASN A 161 27.50 -19.07 22.14
C ASN A 161 28.74 -18.25 21.74
N PHE A 162 28.61 -17.34 20.78
CA PHE A 162 29.67 -16.41 20.38
C PHE A 162 30.09 -15.51 21.55
N LEU A 163 29.11 -14.99 22.32
CA LEU A 163 29.41 -14.15 23.49
C LEU A 163 30.07 -14.94 24.64
N ALA A 164 29.82 -16.25 24.73
CA ALA A 164 30.35 -17.10 25.80
C ALA A 164 31.71 -17.75 25.49
N LYS A 165 32.08 -17.90 24.22
CA LYS A 165 33.30 -18.58 23.75
C LYS A 165 34.29 -17.62 23.11
N GLU A 166 35.49 -18.11 22.80
CA GLU A 166 36.42 -17.34 21.96
C GLU A 166 35.86 -17.18 20.53
N PRO A 167 36.05 -16.01 19.89
CA PRO A 167 35.55 -15.77 18.54
C PRO A 167 36.13 -16.74 17.52
N ASP A 168 35.26 -17.28 16.66
CA ASP A 168 35.68 -18.07 15.52
C ASP A 168 36.54 -17.23 14.55
N LYS A 169 37.34 -17.92 13.71
CA LYS A 169 38.25 -17.26 12.75
C LYS A 169 37.51 -16.26 11.85
N GLU A 170 36.27 -16.57 11.49
CA GLU A 170 35.43 -15.78 10.60
C GLU A 170 34.87 -14.52 11.26
N ASP A 171 34.74 -14.49 12.59
CA ASP A 171 34.21 -13.33 13.33
C ASP A 171 35.30 -12.40 13.88
N ARG A 172 36.56 -12.68 13.56
CA ARG A 172 37.68 -11.81 13.96
C ARG A 172 37.59 -10.42 13.34
N ASP A 173 36.91 -10.26 12.21
CA ASP A 173 36.76 -8.97 11.52
C ASP A 173 35.91 -7.97 12.32
N ILE A 174 34.97 -8.46 13.13
CA ILE A 174 34.11 -7.65 14.01
C ILE A 174 34.63 -7.58 15.45
N CYS A 175 35.54 -8.46 15.84
CA CYS A 175 36.18 -8.41 17.15
C CYS A 175 37.20 -7.26 17.21
N ARG A 176 37.27 -6.59 18.35
CA ARG A 176 38.27 -5.57 18.68
C ARG A 176 38.96 -5.98 19.98
N GLY A 177 40.18 -5.48 20.18
CA GLY A 177 40.97 -5.80 21.38
C GLY A 177 40.19 -5.54 22.67
N LYS A 178 40.45 -6.34 23.71
CA LYS A 178 39.75 -6.30 25.02
C LYS A 178 38.31 -6.86 25.02
N GLY A 179 38.00 -7.87 24.21
CA GLY A 179 36.70 -8.56 24.23
C GLY A 179 35.53 -7.68 23.76
N GLN A 180 35.80 -6.76 22.84
CA GLN A 180 34.82 -5.83 22.28
C GLN A 180 34.35 -6.32 20.90
N VAL A 181 33.12 -6.00 20.53
CA VAL A 181 32.52 -6.38 19.25
C VAL A 181 31.96 -5.14 18.56
N LEU A 182 32.11 -5.06 17.23
CA LEU A 182 31.60 -3.97 16.42
C LEU A 182 30.09 -4.12 16.21
N MET A 183 29.32 -3.13 16.67
CA MET A 183 27.89 -2.97 16.40
C MET A 183 27.69 -1.88 15.32
N PRO A 184 26.75 -2.04 14.38
CA PRO A 184 25.76 -3.13 14.23
C PRO A 184 26.28 -4.39 13.52
N ASP A 185 27.54 -4.44 13.08
CA ASP A 185 28.09 -5.54 12.25
C ASP A 185 27.84 -6.94 12.82
N PHE A 186 27.94 -7.08 14.14
CA PHE A 186 27.60 -8.29 14.87
C PHE A 186 26.21 -8.86 14.55
N LEU A 187 25.22 -7.99 14.32
CA LEU A 187 23.83 -8.38 14.14
C LEU A 187 23.48 -8.69 12.67
N TYR A 188 24.28 -8.25 11.71
CA TYR A 188 23.88 -8.34 10.29
C TYR A 188 23.74 -9.78 9.78
N GLY A 189 24.66 -10.67 10.12
CA GLY A 189 24.60 -12.08 9.69
C GLY A 189 23.28 -12.74 10.10
N PRO A 190 23.00 -12.85 11.41
CA PRO A 190 21.75 -13.43 11.92
C PRO A 190 20.47 -12.76 11.36
N LEU A 191 20.45 -11.43 11.28
CA LEU A 191 19.28 -10.69 10.79
C LEU A 191 19.04 -10.90 9.29
N ILE A 192 20.10 -10.93 8.47
CA ILE A 192 19.97 -11.18 7.04
C ILE A 192 19.59 -12.65 6.80
N ASN A 193 20.18 -13.59 7.53
CA ASN A 193 19.81 -15.00 7.44
C ASN A 193 18.32 -15.24 7.74
N THR A 194 17.76 -14.50 8.70
CA THR A 194 16.32 -14.59 9.02
C THR A 194 15.44 -14.21 7.83
N ILE A 195 15.74 -13.11 7.12
CA ILE A 195 14.95 -12.71 5.95
C ILE A 195 15.25 -13.61 4.73
N MET A 196 16.48 -14.10 4.60
CA MET A 196 16.86 -15.04 3.53
C MET A 196 16.19 -16.40 3.68
N LEU A 197 15.88 -16.84 4.90
CA LEU A 197 15.04 -18.02 5.12
C LEU A 197 13.66 -17.87 4.46
N ILE A 198 13.06 -16.68 4.54
CA ILE A 198 11.74 -16.41 3.97
C ILE A 198 11.83 -16.25 2.44
N LEU A 199 12.88 -15.57 1.97
CA LEU A 199 13.02 -15.22 0.56
C LEU A 199 13.56 -16.35 -0.31
N ALA A 200 14.46 -17.18 0.21
CA ALA A 200 15.26 -18.13 -0.55
C ALA A 200 15.48 -19.49 0.17
N SER A 201 14.80 -19.72 1.31
CA SER A 201 14.93 -20.93 2.15
C SER A 201 16.38 -21.36 2.44
N SER A 202 17.30 -20.38 2.46
CA SER A 202 18.74 -20.60 2.43
C SER A 202 19.43 -19.88 3.58
N ARG A 203 20.46 -20.53 4.12
CA ARG A 203 21.33 -19.97 5.15
C ARG A 203 22.72 -19.72 4.58
N PHE A 204 23.22 -18.52 4.78
CA PHE A 204 24.50 -18.07 4.25
C PHE A 204 25.51 -17.83 5.36
N ASP A 205 26.78 -17.86 4.97
CA ASP A 205 27.90 -17.51 5.83
C ASP A 205 27.78 -16.08 6.38
N ASN A 206 27.96 -15.93 7.69
CA ASN A 206 27.78 -14.64 8.38
C ASN A 206 28.79 -13.59 7.89
N TYR A 207 30.03 -13.97 7.57
CA TYR A 207 31.03 -13.03 7.07
C TYR A 207 30.60 -12.44 5.72
N LYS A 208 30.14 -13.27 4.77
CA LYS A 208 29.58 -12.80 3.48
C LYS A 208 28.40 -11.85 3.67
N LEU A 209 27.48 -12.17 4.59
CA LEU A 209 26.32 -11.32 4.86
C LEU A 209 26.71 -9.98 5.48
N ARG A 210 27.73 -9.96 6.36
CA ARG A 210 28.29 -8.71 6.89
C ARG A 210 28.90 -7.83 5.81
N GLU A 211 29.65 -8.41 4.87
CA GLU A 211 30.20 -7.67 3.73
C GLU A 211 29.09 -7.08 2.85
N CYS A 212 28.02 -7.85 2.59
CA CYS A 212 26.85 -7.35 1.89
C CYS A 212 26.20 -6.17 2.62
N ALA A 213 26.01 -6.28 3.95
CA ALA A 213 25.45 -5.21 4.76
C ALA A 213 26.33 -3.95 4.75
N ARG A 214 27.66 -4.10 4.83
CA ARG A 214 28.62 -3.00 4.73
C ARG A 214 28.56 -2.29 3.39
N ALA A 215 28.53 -3.05 2.29
CA ALA A 215 28.35 -2.51 0.94
C ALA A 215 27.07 -1.68 0.88
N GLY A 216 25.94 -2.25 1.27
CA GLY A 216 24.71 -1.50 1.14
C GLY A 216 24.58 -0.32 2.12
N LEU A 217 25.22 -0.34 3.29
CA LEU A 217 25.32 0.84 4.14
C LEU A 217 26.13 1.96 3.45
N ARG A 218 27.21 1.63 2.74
CA ARG A 218 27.95 2.61 1.94
C ARG A 218 27.11 3.14 0.77
N PHE A 219 26.32 2.28 0.12
CA PHE A 219 25.33 2.71 -0.87
C PHE A 219 24.33 3.71 -0.27
N GLN A 220 23.73 3.43 0.88
CA GLN A 220 22.80 4.37 1.54
C GLN A 220 23.48 5.69 1.92
N ARG A 221 24.74 5.65 2.37
CA ARG A 221 25.52 6.85 2.73
C ARG A 221 26.00 7.66 1.53
N SER A 222 25.95 7.10 0.32
CA SER A 222 26.29 7.82 -0.92
C SER A 222 25.22 8.84 -1.33
N GLY A 223 24.01 8.75 -0.75
CA GLY A 223 22.92 9.69 -0.97
C GLY A 223 22.28 10.16 0.34
N ASP A 224 21.26 11.00 0.19
CA ASP A 224 20.41 11.44 1.30
C ASP A 224 18.97 11.64 0.82
N ALA A 225 18.06 11.91 1.76
CA ALA A 225 16.63 12.11 1.48
C ALA A 225 16.35 13.35 0.59
N THR A 226 17.30 14.27 0.41
CA THR A 226 17.16 15.42 -0.48
C THR A 226 17.57 15.11 -1.93
N GLY A 227 18.11 13.91 -2.17
CA GLY A 227 18.65 13.47 -3.45
C GLY A 227 20.12 13.86 -3.69
N SER A 228 20.74 14.57 -2.74
CA SER A 228 22.08 15.15 -2.84
C SER A 228 22.34 16.00 -4.11
N ALA A 229 23.55 16.54 -4.26
CA ALA A 229 23.91 17.33 -5.43
C ALA A 229 23.81 16.54 -6.75
N ILE A 230 23.96 15.21 -6.70
CA ILE A 230 24.01 14.39 -7.91
C ILE A 230 22.64 14.18 -8.55
N SER A 231 21.57 14.12 -7.76
CA SER A 231 20.21 14.03 -8.32
C SER A 231 19.78 15.37 -8.91
N MET A 232 20.25 16.48 -8.34
CA MET A 232 19.98 17.82 -8.86
C MET A 232 20.83 18.16 -10.09
N THR A 233 21.98 17.53 -10.25
CA THR A 233 22.92 17.81 -11.36
C THR A 233 23.61 16.52 -11.81
N PRO A 234 22.91 15.68 -12.61
CA PRO A 234 23.39 14.34 -12.95
C PRO A 234 24.70 14.28 -13.73
N TRP A 235 25.08 15.33 -14.46
CA TRP A 235 26.34 15.35 -15.22
C TRP A 235 27.59 15.43 -14.32
N LEU A 236 27.44 15.76 -13.03
CA LEU A 236 28.56 15.75 -12.08
C LEU A 236 29.21 14.37 -11.92
N ARG A 237 28.46 13.30 -12.23
CA ARG A 237 28.99 11.93 -12.28
C ARG A 237 30.11 11.74 -13.30
N PHE A 238 30.21 12.59 -14.31
CA PHE A 238 31.27 12.51 -15.33
C PHE A 238 32.48 13.38 -14.98
N LEU A 239 32.33 14.38 -14.10
CA LEU A 239 33.42 15.28 -13.72
C LEU A 239 34.11 14.88 -12.42
N ALA A 240 33.33 14.51 -11.41
CA ALA A 240 33.86 14.19 -10.08
C ALA A 240 32.99 13.13 -9.36
N PRO A 241 32.85 11.92 -9.94
CA PRO A 241 31.96 10.88 -9.40
C PRO A 241 32.29 10.47 -7.96
N ASP A 242 33.57 10.40 -7.60
CA ASP A 242 33.99 10.04 -6.23
C ASP A 242 33.60 11.11 -5.21
N PHE A 243 33.80 12.38 -5.54
CA PHE A 243 33.49 13.51 -4.66
C PHE A 243 31.99 13.58 -4.31
N PHE A 244 31.13 13.25 -5.27
CA PHE A 244 29.68 13.22 -5.09
C PHE A 244 29.14 11.84 -4.68
N GLY A 245 30.00 10.89 -4.34
CA GLY A 245 29.62 9.55 -3.86
C GLY A 245 29.07 8.59 -4.93
N PHE A 246 29.07 8.97 -6.22
CA PHE A 246 28.50 8.15 -7.29
C PHE A 246 29.24 6.84 -7.50
N THR A 247 30.57 6.87 -7.44
CA THR A 247 31.38 5.66 -7.63
C THR A 247 31.06 4.63 -6.57
N SER A 248 31.02 5.04 -5.29
CA SER A 248 30.59 4.17 -4.19
C SER A 248 29.17 3.66 -4.40
N ALA A 249 28.24 4.53 -4.82
CA ALA A 249 26.87 4.12 -5.13
C ALA A 249 26.81 3.01 -6.19
N VAL A 250 27.59 3.11 -7.26
CA VAL A 250 27.63 2.12 -8.34
C VAL A 250 28.30 0.83 -7.89
N VAL A 251 29.50 0.92 -7.29
CA VAL A 251 30.31 -0.24 -6.90
C VAL A 251 29.63 -1.05 -5.81
N ASP A 252 29.17 -0.39 -4.74
CA ASP A 252 28.54 -1.09 -3.62
C ASP A 252 27.17 -1.67 -3.99
N ASN A 253 26.41 -1.00 -4.88
CA ASN A 253 25.20 -1.59 -5.45
C ASN A 253 25.52 -2.80 -6.34
N GLY A 254 26.63 -2.75 -7.08
CA GLY A 254 27.14 -3.88 -7.86
C GLY A 254 27.37 -5.12 -7.00
N HIS A 255 28.08 -4.98 -5.87
CA HIS A 255 28.32 -6.10 -4.95
C HIS A 255 27.02 -6.71 -4.39
N LEU A 256 26.03 -5.89 -4.04
CA LEU A 256 24.73 -6.38 -3.57
C LEU A 256 23.98 -7.16 -4.66
N LEU A 257 23.96 -6.62 -5.88
CA LEU A 257 23.30 -7.27 -7.00
C LEU A 257 24.00 -8.57 -7.40
N GLU A 258 25.33 -8.62 -7.36
CA GLU A 258 26.10 -9.83 -7.67
C GLU A 258 25.79 -10.97 -6.69
N PHE A 259 25.75 -10.68 -5.39
CA PHE A 259 25.35 -11.66 -4.38
C PHE A 259 23.93 -12.21 -4.66
N LEU A 260 22.96 -11.31 -4.88
CA LEU A 260 21.57 -11.71 -5.11
C LEU A 260 21.34 -12.38 -6.45
N ARG A 261 22.11 -12.04 -7.49
CA ARG A 261 22.08 -12.75 -8.77
C ARG A 261 22.43 -14.21 -8.57
N GLY A 262 23.51 -14.51 -7.83
CA GLY A 262 23.86 -15.89 -7.50
C GLY A 262 22.72 -16.65 -6.85
N VAL A 263 21.98 -16.02 -5.92
CA VAL A 263 20.81 -16.63 -5.29
C VAL A 263 19.67 -16.86 -6.28
N VAL A 264 19.30 -15.85 -7.07
CA VAL A 264 18.18 -15.95 -8.03
C VAL A 264 18.51 -16.95 -9.15
N ASP A 265 19.74 -16.96 -9.65
CA ASP A 265 20.19 -17.85 -10.72
C ASP A 265 20.17 -19.31 -10.25
N GLU A 266 20.62 -19.59 -9.03
CA GLU A 266 20.49 -20.93 -8.41
C GLU A 266 19.02 -21.38 -8.36
N HIS A 267 18.10 -20.48 -8.01
CA HIS A 267 16.67 -20.81 -7.97
C HIS A 267 16.10 -21.09 -9.36
N LEU A 268 16.53 -20.35 -10.38
CA LEU A 268 16.13 -20.61 -11.78
C LEU A 268 16.65 -21.96 -12.29
N GLU A 269 17.88 -22.33 -11.93
CA GLU A 269 18.48 -23.61 -12.33
C GLU A 269 17.83 -24.81 -11.63
N THR A 270 17.41 -24.63 -10.37
CA THR A 270 16.86 -25.70 -9.51
C THR A 270 15.34 -25.66 -9.39
N PHE A 271 14.66 -24.81 -10.15
CA PHE A 271 13.22 -24.59 -10.07
C PHE A 271 12.43 -25.87 -10.39
N SER A 272 11.40 -26.13 -9.59
CA SER A 272 10.44 -27.22 -9.80
C SER A 272 9.01 -26.72 -9.57
N ASP A 273 8.13 -26.95 -10.55
CA ASP A 273 6.71 -26.56 -10.49
C ASP A 273 5.92 -27.37 -9.44
N ASP A 274 6.41 -28.55 -9.09
CA ASP A 274 5.76 -29.43 -8.10
C ASP A 274 5.96 -28.94 -6.65
N HIS A 275 7.01 -28.18 -6.39
CA HIS A 275 7.38 -27.77 -5.03
C HIS A 275 8.08 -26.41 -4.99
N HIS A 276 7.35 -25.37 -4.60
CA HIS A 276 7.92 -24.04 -4.36
C HIS A 276 8.52 -23.94 -2.95
N ARG A 277 9.84 -23.77 -2.86
CA ARG A 277 10.60 -23.76 -1.60
C ARG A 277 10.42 -22.46 -0.80
N ASP A 278 10.19 -21.36 -1.48
CA ASP A 278 10.23 -19.99 -0.93
C ASP A 278 9.56 -18.98 -1.85
N PHE A 279 9.68 -17.69 -1.49
CA PHE A 279 9.12 -16.60 -2.25
C PHE A 279 9.69 -16.48 -3.68
N ILE A 280 10.98 -16.77 -3.91
CA ILE A 280 11.60 -16.68 -5.24
C ILE A 280 10.98 -17.73 -6.16
N ASP A 281 10.86 -18.98 -5.72
CA ASP A 281 10.20 -20.03 -6.50
C ASP A 281 8.74 -19.68 -6.82
N VAL A 282 7.99 -19.15 -5.84
CA VAL A 282 6.59 -18.73 -6.08
C VAL A 282 6.51 -17.61 -7.12
N TYR A 283 7.45 -16.66 -7.12
CA TYR A 283 7.50 -15.60 -8.12
C TYR A 283 7.77 -16.17 -9.52
N ILE A 284 8.69 -17.13 -9.64
CA ILE A 284 9.02 -17.80 -10.90
C ILE A 284 7.81 -18.60 -11.41
N GLY A 285 7.22 -19.46 -10.57
CA GLY A 285 6.08 -20.30 -10.92
C GLY A 285 4.84 -19.49 -11.34
N GLU A 286 4.53 -18.40 -10.65
CA GLU A 286 3.40 -17.54 -11.03
C GLU A 286 3.64 -16.80 -12.36
N SER A 287 4.89 -16.44 -12.69
CA SER A 287 5.23 -15.86 -13.99
C SER A 287 4.98 -16.87 -15.12
N ILE A 288 5.40 -18.12 -14.92
CA ILE A 288 5.18 -19.24 -15.87
C ILE A 288 3.68 -19.50 -16.06
N LYS A 289 2.93 -19.61 -14.96
CA LYS A 289 1.49 -19.88 -14.95
C LYS A 289 0.65 -18.81 -15.65
N GLN A 290 1.06 -17.55 -15.55
CA GLN A 290 0.41 -16.44 -16.25
C GLN A 290 0.81 -16.35 -17.73
N GLY A 291 1.78 -17.15 -18.18
CA GLY A 291 2.31 -17.12 -19.54
C GLY A 291 3.07 -15.83 -19.85
N VAL A 292 3.64 -15.19 -18.83
CA VAL A 292 4.39 -13.93 -18.96
C VAL A 292 5.89 -14.22 -18.82
N GLU A 293 6.70 -13.58 -19.66
CA GLU A 293 8.16 -13.66 -19.54
C GLU A 293 8.60 -13.13 -18.17
N LEU A 294 9.44 -13.89 -17.47
CA LEU A 294 9.94 -13.51 -16.16
C LEU A 294 10.79 -12.24 -16.28
N ASP A 295 10.31 -11.15 -15.67
CA ASP A 295 11.10 -9.93 -15.52
C ASP A 295 12.16 -10.12 -14.43
N TYR A 296 13.30 -10.69 -14.84
CA TYR A 296 14.43 -11.00 -13.96
C TYR A 296 14.88 -9.80 -13.13
N LYS A 297 14.97 -8.61 -13.76
CA LYS A 297 15.38 -7.38 -13.05
C LYS A 297 14.37 -7.01 -11.97
N GLN A 298 13.07 -7.19 -12.23
CA GLN A 298 12.03 -6.91 -11.24
C GLN A 298 12.11 -7.89 -10.06
N LEU A 299 12.29 -9.19 -10.30
CA LEU A 299 12.47 -10.19 -9.24
C LEU A 299 13.71 -9.87 -8.40
N LEU A 300 14.87 -9.68 -9.05
CA LEU A 300 16.13 -9.36 -8.39
C LEU A 300 16.02 -8.14 -7.46
N LEU A 301 15.40 -7.06 -7.95
CA LEU A 301 15.22 -5.83 -7.18
C LEU A 301 14.14 -5.96 -6.11
N THR A 302 13.16 -6.84 -6.29
CA THR A 302 12.16 -7.17 -5.26
C THR A 302 12.81 -7.92 -4.09
N VAL A 303 13.65 -8.92 -4.37
CA VAL A 303 14.45 -9.61 -3.35
C VAL A 303 15.36 -8.62 -2.62
N LEU A 304 16.04 -7.73 -3.36
CA LEU A 304 16.87 -6.68 -2.77
C LEU A 304 16.06 -5.74 -1.86
N ASP A 305 14.85 -5.33 -2.26
CA ASP A 305 13.99 -4.43 -1.48
C ASP A 305 13.50 -5.02 -0.17
N TYR A 306 13.35 -6.35 -0.07
CA TYR A 306 13.00 -7.02 1.16
C TYR A 306 14.21 -7.39 2.01
N MET A 307 15.28 -7.89 1.38
CA MET A 307 16.49 -8.33 2.08
C MET A 307 17.27 -7.17 2.68
N PHE A 308 17.43 -6.06 1.96
CA PHE A 308 18.44 -5.05 2.33
C PHE A 308 17.99 -4.08 3.44
N PRO A 309 16.85 -3.35 3.32
CA PRO A 309 16.50 -2.30 4.28
C PRO A 309 16.20 -2.82 5.70
N SER A 310 15.60 -4.00 5.81
CA SER A 310 15.06 -4.53 7.08
C SER A 310 16.17 -4.92 8.08
N PRO A 311 17.11 -5.83 7.76
CA PRO A 311 18.18 -6.23 8.67
C PRO A 311 19.07 -5.06 9.11
N ILE A 312 19.33 -4.11 8.22
CA ILE A 312 20.17 -2.95 8.53
C ILE A 312 19.47 -1.99 9.48
N ALA A 313 18.19 -1.71 9.24
CA ALA A 313 17.39 -0.88 10.12
C ALA A 313 17.28 -1.47 11.53
N ILE A 314 17.00 -2.78 11.61
CA ILE A 314 16.90 -3.50 12.89
C ILE A 314 18.26 -3.49 13.61
N GLY A 315 19.36 -3.80 12.91
CA GLY A 315 20.70 -3.81 13.47
C GLY A 315 21.10 -2.46 14.11
N HIS A 316 20.84 -1.35 13.42
CA HIS A 316 21.09 -0.01 13.97
C HIS A 316 20.17 0.33 15.14
N THR A 317 18.88 0.02 15.03
CA THR A 317 17.90 0.27 16.10
C THR A 317 18.28 -0.46 17.38
N LEU A 318 18.65 -1.76 17.27
CA LEU A 318 19.13 -2.54 18.40
C LEU A 318 20.45 -2.02 18.96
N SER A 319 21.38 -1.59 18.10
CA SER A 319 22.65 -1.00 18.54
C SER A 319 22.42 0.25 19.39
N PHE A 320 21.57 1.16 18.94
CA PHE A 320 21.21 2.35 19.73
C PHE A 320 20.36 2.00 20.95
N TYR A 321 19.51 0.98 20.88
CA TYR A 321 18.79 0.47 22.06
C TYR A 321 19.76 0.06 23.17
N PHE A 322 20.82 -0.69 22.85
CA PHE A 322 21.85 -1.00 23.85
C PHE A 322 22.58 0.25 24.36
N VAL A 323 22.85 1.24 23.51
CA VAL A 323 23.39 2.54 23.96
C VAL A 323 22.45 3.22 24.95
N PHE A 324 21.14 3.21 24.71
CA PHE A 324 20.16 3.79 25.65
C PHE A 324 20.11 3.01 26.97
N LEU A 325 20.18 1.68 26.94
CA LEU A 325 20.23 0.88 28.17
C LEU A 325 21.50 1.14 28.99
N ILE A 326 22.67 1.21 28.33
CA ILE A 326 23.96 1.52 28.99
C ILE A 326 23.92 2.89 29.67
N ASN A 327 23.30 3.88 29.02
CA ASN A 327 23.16 5.24 29.58
C ASN A 327 22.00 5.37 30.58
N ASN A 328 21.10 4.38 30.67
CA ASN A 328 19.97 4.35 31.59
C ASN A 328 19.90 3.03 32.38
N PRO A 329 20.85 2.76 33.30
CA PRO A 329 20.93 1.47 34.00
C PRO A 329 19.66 1.10 34.77
N HIS A 330 18.94 2.10 35.28
CA HIS A 330 17.68 1.88 35.98
C HIS A 330 16.57 1.30 35.06
N VAL A 331 16.55 1.68 33.78
CA VAL A 331 15.64 1.08 32.79
C VAL A 331 16.05 -0.36 32.52
N GLN A 332 17.36 -0.62 32.36
CA GLN A 332 17.88 -1.97 32.14
C GLN A 332 17.51 -2.92 33.29
N VAL A 333 17.65 -2.49 34.54
CA VAL A 333 17.29 -3.28 35.72
C VAL A 333 15.80 -3.63 35.71
N LYS A 334 14.90 -2.66 35.48
CA LYS A 334 13.45 -2.91 35.39
C LYS A 334 13.09 -3.93 34.29
N ILE A 335 13.76 -3.85 33.13
CA ILE A 335 13.57 -4.82 32.05
C ILE A 335 14.02 -6.22 32.49
N GLN A 336 15.17 -6.32 33.15
CA GLN A 336 15.69 -7.61 33.65
C GLN A 336 14.77 -8.21 34.72
N GLU A 337 14.25 -7.41 35.64
CA GLU A 337 13.27 -7.83 36.64
C GLU A 337 11.96 -8.33 36.00
N GLU A 338 11.49 -7.66 34.94
CA GLU A 338 10.32 -8.10 34.17
C GLU A 338 10.58 -9.44 33.45
N ILE A 339 11.75 -9.60 32.83
CA ILE A 339 12.15 -10.86 32.18
C ILE A 339 12.27 -11.99 33.22
N ASP A 340 12.93 -11.75 34.36
CA ASP A 340 13.07 -12.73 35.45
C ASP A 340 11.69 -13.14 36.01
N ARG A 341 10.72 -12.21 36.07
CA ARG A 341 9.36 -12.47 36.54
C ARG A 341 8.52 -13.30 35.55
N VAL A 342 8.59 -12.98 34.26
CA VAL A 342 7.71 -13.56 33.22
C VAL A 342 8.29 -14.85 32.64
N VAL A 343 9.57 -14.83 32.31
CA VAL A 343 10.27 -15.93 31.64
C VAL A 343 11.00 -16.82 32.64
N GLY A 344 11.56 -16.22 33.69
CA GLY A 344 12.45 -16.90 34.62
C GLY A 344 13.83 -17.20 34.02
N ARG A 345 14.54 -18.16 34.60
CA ARG A 345 15.94 -18.50 34.24
C ARG A 345 16.13 -19.88 33.62
N SER A 346 15.04 -20.62 33.40
CA SER A 346 15.07 -22.01 32.92
C SER A 346 14.95 -22.16 31.41
N ARG A 347 14.54 -21.10 30.68
CA ARG A 347 14.34 -21.12 29.24
C ARG A 347 14.65 -19.76 28.60
N LEU A 348 14.78 -19.75 27.27
CA LEU A 348 14.83 -18.50 26.50
C LEU A 348 13.44 -17.85 26.39
N PRO A 349 13.36 -16.52 26.26
CA PRO A 349 12.13 -15.82 25.91
C PRO A 349 11.60 -16.28 24.55
N ASN A 350 10.28 -16.32 24.40
CA ASN A 350 9.61 -16.55 23.14
C ASN A 350 8.56 -15.45 22.89
N VAL A 351 7.92 -15.47 21.73
CA VAL A 351 6.97 -14.42 21.33
C VAL A 351 5.68 -14.43 22.16
N ASP A 352 5.29 -15.56 22.75
CA ASP A 352 4.08 -15.62 23.59
C ASP A 352 4.24 -14.85 24.90
N ASP A 353 5.49 -14.69 25.36
CA ASP A 353 5.83 -13.87 26.54
C ASP A 353 5.63 -12.38 26.30
N ARG A 354 5.62 -11.93 25.04
CA ARG A 354 5.61 -10.50 24.67
C ARG A 354 4.45 -9.73 25.29
N LYS A 355 3.26 -10.34 25.36
CA LYS A 355 2.04 -9.71 25.90
C LYS A 355 2.16 -9.41 27.40
N ASP A 356 3.02 -10.14 28.10
CA ASP A 356 3.21 -10.06 29.55
C ASP A 356 4.46 -9.24 29.92
N MET A 357 5.15 -8.66 28.94
CA MET A 357 6.34 -7.80 29.10
C MET A 357 6.12 -6.37 28.57
N PRO A 358 5.15 -5.61 29.13
CA PRO A 358 4.81 -4.28 28.65
C PRO A 358 5.95 -3.27 28.80
N TYR A 359 6.79 -3.38 29.83
CA TYR A 359 7.88 -2.42 30.06
C TYR A 359 9.00 -2.58 29.02
N LEU A 360 9.36 -3.81 28.66
CA LEU A 360 10.29 -4.12 27.56
C LEU A 360 9.74 -3.65 26.20
N GLU A 361 8.46 -3.87 25.92
CA GLU A 361 7.84 -3.37 24.68
C GLU A 361 7.84 -1.83 24.64
N ALA A 362 7.56 -1.18 25.77
CA ALA A 362 7.60 0.27 25.92
C ALA A 362 9.01 0.84 25.69
N SER A 363 10.06 0.20 26.23
CA SER A 363 11.44 0.65 26.03
C SER A 363 11.90 0.50 24.58
N LEU A 364 11.45 -0.55 23.88
CA LEU A 364 11.70 -0.73 22.46
C LEU A 364 11.02 0.37 21.63
N ARG A 365 9.76 0.70 21.90
CA ARG A 365 9.04 1.81 21.24
C ARG A 365 9.71 3.16 21.49
N GLU A 366 10.13 3.42 22.73
CA GLU A 366 10.87 4.63 23.06
C GLU A 366 12.21 4.70 22.33
N SER A 367 12.87 3.56 22.11
CA SER A 367 14.11 3.54 21.32
C SER A 367 13.88 3.96 19.86
N VAL A 368 12.80 3.49 19.24
CA VAL A 368 12.41 3.85 17.86
C VAL A 368 11.98 5.31 17.76
N ARG A 369 11.35 5.85 18.82
CA ARG A 369 11.01 7.26 18.90
C ARG A 369 12.26 8.14 18.98
N ILE A 370 13.10 7.93 20.00
CA ILE A 370 14.21 8.84 20.29
C ILE A 370 15.32 8.74 19.23
N PHE A 371 15.57 7.52 18.72
CA PHE A 371 16.46 7.27 17.60
C PHE A 371 15.63 7.18 16.33
N SER A 372 15.25 8.34 15.79
CA SER A 372 14.61 8.45 14.48
C SER A 372 15.56 7.98 13.38
N LEU A 373 15.60 6.67 13.10
CA LEU A 373 16.51 6.04 12.13
C LEU A 373 16.47 6.74 10.76
N ASN A 374 15.29 7.16 10.32
CA ASN A 374 15.06 7.95 9.12
C ASN A 374 14.52 9.34 9.48
N PRO A 375 15.38 10.33 9.82
CA PRO A 375 14.97 11.64 10.32
C PRO A 375 14.04 12.45 9.40
N LEU A 376 14.12 12.22 8.08
CA LEU A 376 13.26 12.84 7.06
C LEU A 376 12.27 11.85 6.43
N GLY A 377 12.09 10.68 7.05
CA GLY A 377 11.36 9.57 6.47
C GLY A 377 11.93 9.16 5.11
N ILE A 378 11.12 8.43 4.34
CA ILE A 378 11.41 8.20 2.92
C ILE A 378 10.72 9.31 2.14
N PRO A 379 11.44 10.06 1.28
CA PRO A 379 10.86 11.12 0.46
C PRO A 379 9.65 10.61 -0.32
N ARG A 380 8.63 11.45 -0.40
CA ARG A 380 7.46 11.19 -1.22
C ARG A 380 7.29 12.26 -2.28
N ARG A 381 6.43 12.00 -3.25
CA ARG A 381 6.11 12.90 -4.35
C ARG A 381 4.61 13.14 -4.40
N CYS A 382 4.23 14.41 -4.50
CA CYS A 382 2.85 14.80 -4.70
C CYS A 382 2.38 14.38 -6.11
N MET A 383 1.31 13.59 -6.18
CA MET A 383 0.84 12.96 -7.42
C MET A 383 -0.08 13.86 -8.24
N GLU A 384 -0.67 14.87 -7.61
CA GLU A 384 -1.61 15.83 -8.18
C GLU A 384 -1.60 17.15 -7.42
N ASP A 385 -2.06 18.23 -8.06
CA ASP A 385 -2.17 19.54 -7.41
C ASP A 385 -3.14 19.47 -6.23
N THR A 386 -2.70 19.91 -5.04
CA THR A 386 -3.50 19.80 -3.82
C THR A 386 -3.20 20.93 -2.83
N HIS A 387 -3.82 20.87 -1.65
CA HIS A 387 -3.56 21.78 -0.55
C HIS A 387 -3.15 21.03 0.72
N LEU A 388 -2.24 21.63 1.49
CA LEU A 388 -1.78 21.14 2.79
C LEU A 388 -1.57 22.33 3.73
N ALA A 389 -2.15 22.29 4.93
CA ALA A 389 -2.08 23.37 5.92
C ALA A 389 -2.44 24.77 5.34
N GLY A 390 -3.41 24.83 4.43
CA GLY A 390 -3.83 26.07 3.77
C GLY A 390 -2.93 26.57 2.63
N TYR A 391 -1.83 25.87 2.33
CA TYR A 391 -0.93 26.18 1.21
C TYR A 391 -1.21 25.32 -0.01
N PHE A 392 -0.98 25.88 -1.20
CA PHE A 392 -1.04 25.15 -2.45
C PHE A 392 0.24 24.34 -2.67
N ILE A 393 0.07 23.04 -2.94
CA ILE A 393 1.15 22.09 -3.21
C ILE A 393 1.00 21.60 -4.66
N PRO A 394 1.88 22.02 -5.58
CA PRO A 394 1.85 21.54 -6.96
C PRO A 394 2.16 20.04 -7.04
N LYS A 395 1.63 19.39 -8.07
CA LYS A 395 2.05 18.07 -8.52
C LYS A 395 3.58 18.02 -8.68
N ASP A 396 4.13 16.85 -8.43
CA ASP A 396 5.56 16.52 -8.46
C ASP A 396 6.41 17.23 -7.39
N THR A 397 5.78 17.91 -6.43
CA THR A 397 6.47 18.44 -5.24
C THR A 397 7.00 17.30 -4.37
N ILE A 398 8.28 17.40 -3.98
CA ILE A 398 8.91 16.46 -3.05
C ILE A 398 8.42 16.75 -1.63
N MET A 399 7.84 15.76 -0.97
CA MET A 399 7.36 15.84 0.40
C MET A 399 8.34 15.15 1.34
N LEU A 400 8.84 15.89 2.34
CA LEU A 400 9.79 15.42 3.35
C LEU A 400 9.18 15.54 4.75
N PRO A 401 8.63 14.46 5.32
CA PRO A 401 8.18 14.48 6.70
C PRO A 401 9.38 14.47 7.65
N CYS A 402 9.58 15.54 8.43
CA CYS A 402 10.66 15.60 9.40
C CYS A 402 10.29 14.79 10.66
N ILE A 403 10.45 13.47 10.56
CA ILE A 403 10.19 12.51 11.65
C ILE A 403 10.99 12.84 12.89
N TRP A 404 12.19 13.39 12.73
CA TRP A 404 13.02 13.89 13.83
C TRP A 404 12.30 14.93 14.69
N THR A 405 11.71 15.96 14.08
CA THR A 405 10.97 16.98 14.83
C THR A 405 9.63 16.46 15.33
N ALA A 406 8.95 15.60 14.57
CA ALA A 406 7.70 14.95 15.01
C ALA A 406 7.89 14.05 16.24
N HIS A 407 9.03 13.36 16.36
CA HIS A 407 9.39 12.59 17.55
C HIS A 407 9.81 13.46 18.74
N LYS A 408 9.99 14.76 18.52
CA LYS A 408 10.33 15.77 19.53
C LYS A 408 9.22 16.77 19.80
N ASP A 409 8.06 16.56 19.19
CA ASP A 409 6.90 17.43 19.32
C ASP A 409 6.36 17.37 20.76
N LYS A 410 6.50 18.47 21.50
CA LYS A 410 6.09 18.54 22.91
C LYS A 410 4.59 18.36 23.09
N SER A 411 3.78 18.69 22.08
CA SER A 411 2.34 18.48 22.14
C SER A 411 1.95 17.00 22.19
N VAL A 412 2.84 16.12 21.70
CA VAL A 412 2.64 14.66 21.66
C VAL A 412 3.44 13.95 22.74
N TRP A 413 4.68 14.38 22.98
CA TRP A 413 5.64 13.66 23.82
C TRP A 413 5.90 14.31 25.19
N GLY A 414 5.27 15.45 25.49
CA GLY A 414 5.44 16.17 26.76
C GLY A 414 6.70 17.04 26.80
N ASP A 415 7.10 17.47 27.99
CA ASP A 415 8.09 18.54 28.17
C ASP A 415 9.54 18.14 27.86
N ASN A 416 9.89 16.87 28.06
CA ASN A 416 11.25 16.33 27.93
C ASN A 416 11.41 15.30 26.80
N PRO A 417 11.06 15.61 25.54
CA PRO A 417 11.09 14.63 24.46
C PRO A 417 12.50 14.12 24.11
N GLU A 418 13.55 14.75 24.61
CA GLU A 418 14.95 14.34 24.39
C GLU A 418 15.42 13.28 25.41
N GLU A 419 14.64 13.02 26.45
CA GLU A 419 14.97 12.01 27.46
C GLU A 419 14.39 10.65 27.07
N PHE A 420 15.21 9.59 27.23
CA PHE A 420 14.78 8.21 27.02
C PHE A 420 13.91 7.76 28.18
N GLN A 421 12.59 7.76 27.98
CA GLN A 421 11.60 7.48 29.01
C GLN A 421 10.57 6.45 28.52
N PRO A 422 10.78 5.14 28.76
CA PRO A 422 9.84 4.08 28.40
C PRO A 422 8.41 4.31 28.92
N GLU A 423 8.28 4.97 30.07
CA GLU A 423 7.00 5.28 30.70
C GLU A 423 6.07 6.11 29.80
N ARG A 424 6.56 6.78 28.74
CA ARG A 424 5.72 7.46 27.74
C ARG A 424 4.75 6.51 27.03
N PHE A 425 5.08 5.22 26.96
CA PHE A 425 4.28 4.20 26.30
C PHE A 425 3.46 3.35 27.26
N LEU A 426 3.39 3.73 28.55
CA LEU A 426 2.64 3.03 29.57
C LEU A 426 1.50 3.90 30.11
N ASP A 427 0.40 3.27 30.50
CA ASP A 427 -0.63 3.92 31.30
C ASP A 427 -0.28 3.92 32.80
N LYS A 428 -1.17 4.47 33.63
CA LYS A 428 -0.97 4.58 35.08
C LYS A 428 -0.87 3.23 35.79
N ASP A 429 -1.42 2.18 35.18
CA ASP A 429 -1.43 0.82 35.72
C ASP A 429 -0.23 -0.01 35.21
N GLY A 430 0.64 0.59 34.39
CA GLY A 430 1.81 -0.06 33.81
C GLY A 430 1.52 -0.89 32.56
N ASN A 431 0.32 -0.78 31.98
CA ASN A 431 0.00 -1.45 30.73
C ASN A 431 0.43 -0.62 29.53
N LEU A 432 0.74 -1.29 28.43
CA LEU A 432 1.12 -0.64 27.19
C LEU A 432 -0.02 0.19 26.60
N LEU A 433 0.27 1.42 26.19
CA LEU A 433 -0.72 2.27 25.52
C LEU A 433 -1.21 1.63 24.23
N LYS A 434 -2.53 1.64 24.04
CA LYS A 434 -3.21 1.10 22.84
C LYS A 434 -2.75 1.77 21.54
N LYS A 435 -2.44 3.07 21.61
CA LYS A 435 -2.05 3.88 20.46
C LYS A 435 -0.56 4.14 20.49
N ASP A 436 0.15 3.65 19.48
CA ASP A 436 1.53 4.03 19.21
C ASP A 436 1.53 5.29 18.33
N ASN A 437 2.11 6.38 18.85
CA ASN A 437 2.24 7.65 18.12
C ASN A 437 3.61 7.77 17.42
N THR A 438 4.50 6.79 17.51
CA THR A 438 5.77 6.83 16.77
C THR A 438 5.51 6.79 15.26
N LEU A 439 6.36 7.47 14.52
CA LEU A 439 6.38 7.50 13.06
C LEU A 439 7.65 6.83 12.51
N GLY A 440 8.29 5.94 13.30
CA GLY A 440 9.56 5.29 12.94
C GLY A 440 9.48 4.41 11.69
N PHE A 441 8.30 3.83 11.44
CA PHE A 441 7.98 3.07 10.22
C PHE A 441 7.14 3.88 9.22
N GLY A 442 7.04 5.20 9.42
CA GLY A 442 6.07 6.06 8.75
C GLY A 442 4.68 5.96 9.35
N ALA A 443 3.69 6.46 8.62
CA ALA A 443 2.27 6.35 8.90
C ALA A 443 1.50 6.18 7.59
N GLY A 444 0.21 5.91 7.70
CA GLY A 444 -0.61 5.52 6.55
C GLY A 444 -0.70 4.00 6.47
N ASN A 445 -1.92 3.50 6.58
CA ASN A 445 -2.26 2.18 6.10
C ASN A 445 -2.81 2.37 4.68
N PHE A 446 -2.53 1.42 3.80
CA PHE A 446 -3.47 1.10 2.73
C PHE A 446 -4.35 -0.03 3.27
N PRO A 447 -5.39 0.23 4.09
CA PRO A 447 -6.19 -0.86 4.62
C PRO A 447 -7.21 -1.28 3.57
N ALA A 448 -6.97 -2.42 2.95
CA ALA A 448 -8.09 -3.33 2.73
C ALA A 448 -8.26 -4.11 4.04
N VAL A 449 -9.35 -3.84 4.78
CA VAL A 449 -9.72 -4.67 5.92
C VAL A 449 -10.44 -5.90 5.36
N VAL A 450 -9.75 -7.03 5.32
CA VAL A 450 -10.36 -8.32 4.99
C VAL A 450 -10.78 -8.98 6.29
N THR A 451 -12.07 -9.00 6.58
CA THR A 451 -12.60 -9.68 7.77
C THR A 451 -12.79 -11.16 7.49
N LEU A 452 -12.02 -11.98 8.21
CA LEU A 452 -12.14 -13.44 8.18
C LEU A 452 -12.94 -13.97 9.39
N ASN A 453 -13.39 -13.08 10.28
CA ASN A 453 -14.14 -13.39 11.48
C ASN A 453 -15.59 -12.90 11.33
N ILE A 454 -16.56 -13.77 11.63
CA ILE A 454 -18.00 -13.49 11.49
C ILE A 454 -18.50 -12.38 12.42
N GLU A 455 -17.95 -12.24 13.63
CA GLU A 455 -18.28 -11.19 14.59
C GLU A 455 -17.77 -9.83 14.10
N LEU A 456 -16.52 -9.78 13.61
CA LEU A 456 -15.95 -8.57 13.03
C LEU A 456 -16.67 -8.16 11.74
N SER A 457 -17.04 -9.13 10.89
CA SER A 457 -17.85 -8.88 9.70
C SER A 457 -19.24 -8.33 10.06
N LYS A 458 -19.88 -8.84 11.13
CA LYS A 458 -21.15 -8.29 11.64
C LYS A 458 -20.98 -6.87 12.18
N GLU A 459 -19.90 -6.60 12.91
CA GLU A 459 -19.59 -5.25 13.40
C GLU A 459 -19.41 -4.26 12.24
N LEU A 460 -18.64 -4.63 11.21
CA LEU A 460 -18.46 -3.79 10.03
C LEU A 460 -19.77 -3.56 9.27
N LEU A 461 -20.59 -4.60 9.08
CA LEU A 461 -21.84 -4.48 8.32
C LEU A 461 -22.96 -3.74 9.07
N THR A 462 -22.82 -3.51 10.38
CA THR A 462 -23.83 -2.82 11.20
C THR A 462 -23.51 -1.34 11.46
N ARG A 463 -22.27 -0.94 11.24
CA ARG A 463 -21.78 0.42 11.49
C ARG A 463 -21.95 1.31 10.25
N GLU A 464 -22.62 2.45 10.42
CA GLU A 464 -22.90 3.38 9.31
C GLU A 464 -21.62 3.92 8.63
N GLU A 465 -20.49 3.93 9.33
CA GLU A 465 -19.22 4.44 8.80
C GLU A 465 -18.55 3.48 7.79
N PHE A 466 -19.00 2.22 7.71
CA PHE A 466 -18.38 1.17 6.88
C PHE A 466 -19.31 0.60 5.80
N ILE A 467 -20.53 1.12 5.68
CA ILE A 467 -21.51 0.66 4.67
C ILE A 467 -21.43 1.42 3.34
N GLY A 468 -20.35 2.17 3.10
CA GLY A 468 -20.18 2.90 1.84
C GLY A 468 -20.07 1.98 0.62
N ARG A 469 -20.33 2.52 -0.59
CA ARG A 469 -20.16 1.78 -1.86
C ARG A 469 -18.98 2.33 -2.65
N VAL A 470 -18.21 1.43 -3.25
CA VAL A 470 -17.04 1.82 -4.04
C VAL A 470 -17.51 2.37 -5.39
N ASP A 471 -17.17 3.62 -5.67
CA ASP A 471 -17.44 4.27 -6.94
C ASP A 471 -16.38 3.87 -7.98
N THR A 472 -16.67 2.82 -8.76
CA THR A 472 -15.77 2.35 -9.83
C THR A 472 -16.33 2.61 -11.22
N ILE A 473 -15.45 2.58 -12.22
CA ILE A 473 -15.82 2.71 -13.63
C ILE A 473 -16.79 1.61 -14.09
N LEU A 474 -16.64 0.38 -13.59
CA LEU A 474 -17.53 -0.74 -13.94
C LEU A 474 -18.87 -0.63 -13.19
N VAL A 475 -18.84 -0.19 -11.93
CA VAL A 475 -20.05 0.16 -11.16
C VAL A 475 -20.84 1.26 -11.87
N ARG A 476 -20.19 2.35 -12.29
CA ARG A 476 -20.83 3.41 -13.08
C ARG A 476 -21.33 2.91 -14.43
N THR A 477 -20.60 2.01 -15.08
CA THR A 477 -21.05 1.37 -16.33
C THR A 477 -22.35 0.59 -16.09
N ARG A 478 -22.43 -0.15 -14.97
CA ARG A 478 -23.61 -0.91 -14.55
C ARG A 478 -24.81 -0.02 -14.23
N SER A 479 -24.58 1.17 -13.66
CA SER A 479 -25.62 2.04 -13.11
C SER A 479 -25.95 3.28 -13.96
N PHE A 480 -25.72 3.25 -15.27
CA PHE A 480 -26.02 4.36 -16.20
C PHE A 480 -25.24 5.66 -15.90
N GLY A 481 -24.01 5.54 -15.38
CA GLY A 481 -23.11 6.67 -15.11
C GLY A 481 -23.28 7.31 -13.73
N ASP A 482 -24.42 7.07 -13.07
CA ASP A 482 -24.75 7.59 -11.74
C ASP A 482 -24.88 6.42 -10.75
N LEU A 483 -24.39 6.52 -9.51
CA LEU A 483 -24.52 5.46 -8.49
C LEU A 483 -25.98 5.30 -8.01
N LYS A 484 -26.83 4.68 -8.84
CA LYS A 484 -28.27 4.49 -8.60
C LYS A 484 -28.63 3.05 -8.25
N GLY A 485 -29.81 2.86 -7.67
CA GLY A 485 -30.35 1.56 -7.27
C GLY A 485 -29.86 1.07 -5.90
N ILE A 486 -30.39 -0.06 -5.42
CA ILE A 486 -30.18 -0.52 -4.04
C ILE A 486 -28.76 -1.07 -3.80
N PHE A 487 -28.12 -1.61 -4.84
CA PHE A 487 -26.83 -2.26 -4.70
C PHE A 487 -25.66 -1.27 -4.73
N PHE A 488 -25.75 -0.21 -5.56
CA PHE A 488 -24.65 0.72 -5.82
C PHE A 488 -24.86 2.14 -5.27
N ALA A 489 -26.10 2.56 -4.96
CA ALA A 489 -26.33 3.84 -4.29
C ALA A 489 -25.79 3.83 -2.85
N ASP A 490 -25.46 5.01 -2.34
CA ASP A 490 -24.94 5.22 -0.99
C ASP A 490 -25.70 6.35 -0.27
N GLY A 491 -25.52 6.43 1.05
CA GLY A 491 -26.02 7.53 1.87
C GLY A 491 -27.56 7.61 1.95
N PRO A 492 -28.14 8.82 2.00
CA PRO A 492 -29.59 9.02 2.16
C PRO A 492 -30.42 8.37 1.04
N VAL A 493 -29.95 8.43 -0.20
CA VAL A 493 -30.63 7.85 -1.38
C VAL A 493 -30.78 6.34 -1.23
N TRP A 494 -29.71 5.65 -0.81
CA TRP A 494 -29.79 4.22 -0.53
C TRP A 494 -30.77 3.90 0.60
N LYS A 495 -30.76 4.68 1.70
CA LYS A 495 -31.67 4.47 2.84
C LYS A 495 -33.13 4.62 2.40
N GLU A 496 -33.42 5.58 1.53
CA GLU A 496 -34.75 5.83 0.96
C GLU A 496 -35.19 4.68 0.05
N HIS A 497 -34.39 4.35 -0.97
CA HIS A 497 -34.69 3.28 -1.91
C HIS A 497 -34.85 1.93 -1.21
N ARG A 498 -33.98 1.61 -0.24
CA ARG A 498 -34.09 0.36 0.54
C ARG A 498 -35.38 0.30 1.35
N ARG A 499 -35.77 1.40 2.03
CA ARG A 499 -37.03 1.45 2.79
C ARG A 499 -38.23 1.31 1.87
N PHE A 500 -38.22 2.03 0.75
CA PHE A 500 -39.26 1.96 -0.26
C PHE A 500 -39.44 0.53 -0.77
N SER A 501 -38.35 -0.12 -1.19
CA SER A 501 -38.38 -1.49 -1.71
C SER A 501 -38.87 -2.49 -0.66
N LEU A 502 -38.31 -2.47 0.56
CA LEU A 502 -38.74 -3.40 1.61
C LEU A 502 -40.18 -3.20 2.06
N ARG A 503 -40.70 -1.97 2.00
CA ARG A 503 -42.09 -1.68 2.33
C ARG A 503 -43.03 -2.30 1.29
N HIS A 504 -42.82 -1.99 0.02
CA HIS A 504 -43.76 -2.34 -1.05
C HIS A 504 -43.58 -3.76 -1.59
N MET A 505 -42.36 -4.33 -1.59
CA MET A 505 -42.19 -5.74 -1.99
C MET A 505 -42.96 -6.70 -1.07
N ARG A 506 -43.17 -6.33 0.21
CA ARG A 506 -43.99 -7.11 1.15
C ARG A 506 -45.47 -7.13 0.79
N ASP A 507 -45.95 -6.15 0.03
CA ASP A 507 -47.33 -6.08 -0.43
C ASP A 507 -47.56 -7.06 -1.59
N PHE A 508 -46.48 -7.41 -2.32
CA PHE A 508 -46.46 -8.41 -3.39
C PHE A 508 -45.92 -9.79 -2.94
N GLY A 509 -45.97 -10.08 -1.63
CA GLY A 509 -45.68 -11.42 -1.09
C GLY A 509 -44.23 -11.68 -0.67
N PHE A 510 -43.29 -10.75 -0.89
CA PHE A 510 -41.91 -10.94 -0.44
C PHE A 510 -41.81 -11.00 1.09
N GLY A 511 -41.31 -12.12 1.63
CA GLY A 511 -41.11 -12.31 3.07
C GLY A 511 -42.40 -12.49 3.90
N ARG A 512 -43.55 -12.70 3.25
CA ARG A 512 -44.79 -13.18 3.89
C ARG A 512 -45.03 -14.63 3.44
N ARG A 513 -45.69 -15.44 4.29
CA ARG A 513 -46.32 -16.69 3.81
C ARG A 513 -47.53 -16.26 2.99
N SER A 514 -47.36 -16.13 1.68
CA SER A 514 -48.41 -15.74 0.75
C SER A 514 -48.41 -16.70 -0.42
N ASP A 515 -49.60 -17.09 -0.87
CA ASP A 515 -49.78 -18.03 -1.99
C ASP A 515 -49.12 -17.55 -3.28
N VAL A 516 -48.92 -16.23 -3.46
CA VAL A 516 -48.31 -15.64 -4.67
C VAL A 516 -46.87 -16.12 -4.93
N MET A 517 -45.99 -15.99 -3.94
CA MET A 517 -44.60 -16.43 -4.10
C MET A 517 -44.50 -17.95 -4.18
N GLU A 518 -45.34 -18.67 -3.42
CA GLU A 518 -45.42 -20.13 -3.46
C GLU A 518 -45.89 -20.64 -4.84
N ASN A 519 -46.82 -19.94 -5.49
CA ASN A 519 -47.26 -20.26 -6.85
C ASN A 519 -46.13 -20.09 -7.86
N PHE A 520 -45.42 -18.95 -7.86
CA PHE A 520 -44.27 -18.75 -8.76
C PHE A 520 -43.15 -19.78 -8.54
N VAL A 521 -42.86 -20.11 -7.28
CA VAL A 521 -41.89 -21.16 -6.95
C VAL A 521 -42.37 -22.52 -7.45
N SER A 522 -43.66 -22.85 -7.27
CA SER A 522 -44.25 -24.12 -7.71
C SER A 522 -44.25 -24.27 -9.23
N GLU A 523 -44.56 -23.20 -9.96
CA GLU A 523 -44.49 -23.17 -11.43
C GLU A 523 -43.06 -23.44 -11.92
N GLU A 524 -42.06 -22.82 -11.30
CA GLU A 524 -40.67 -23.00 -11.68
C GLU A 524 -40.11 -24.38 -11.27
N ILE A 525 -40.54 -24.93 -10.14
CA ILE A 525 -40.22 -26.31 -9.76
C ILE A 525 -40.84 -27.29 -10.76
N THR A 526 -42.09 -27.07 -11.16
CA THR A 526 -42.77 -27.91 -12.15
C THR A 526 -42.04 -27.88 -13.50
N TYR A 527 -41.66 -26.68 -13.95
CA TYR A 527 -40.82 -26.53 -15.15
C TYR A 527 -39.50 -27.29 -15.03
N LEU A 528 -38.79 -27.18 -13.91
CA LEU A 528 -37.52 -27.89 -13.70
C LEU A 528 -37.72 -29.41 -13.72
N ILE A 529 -38.78 -29.91 -13.08
CA ILE A 529 -39.13 -31.34 -13.09
C ILE A 529 -39.37 -31.82 -14.53
N ASP A 530 -40.15 -31.07 -15.31
CA ASP A 530 -40.44 -31.41 -16.70
C ASP A 530 -39.20 -31.29 -17.59
N PHE A 531 -38.35 -30.30 -17.35
CA PHE A 531 -37.06 -30.15 -18.02
C PHE A 531 -36.14 -31.36 -17.78
N PHE A 532 -36.07 -31.86 -16.54
CA PHE A 532 -35.27 -33.05 -16.22
C PHE A 532 -35.88 -34.35 -16.74
N LYS A 533 -37.22 -34.46 -16.75
CA LYS A 533 -37.92 -35.66 -17.28
C LYS A 533 -37.76 -35.83 -18.79
N ASN A 534 -37.66 -34.73 -19.54
CA ASN A 534 -37.65 -34.73 -21.00
C ASN A 534 -36.25 -34.89 -21.64
N GLU A 535 -35.23 -35.23 -20.84
CA GLU A 535 -33.80 -35.27 -21.22
C GLU A 535 -33.30 -33.98 -21.91
N PRO A 536 -32.57 -33.10 -21.20
CA PRO A 536 -32.15 -31.82 -21.76
C PRO A 536 -31.25 -31.99 -22.98
N LYS A 537 -31.59 -31.32 -24.09
CA LYS A 537 -30.81 -31.40 -25.34
C LYS A 537 -29.47 -30.69 -25.16
N GLU A 538 -28.44 -31.10 -25.89
CA GLU A 538 -27.09 -30.52 -25.80
C GLU A 538 -27.06 -29.00 -26.06
N LYS A 539 -27.99 -28.48 -26.88
CA LYS A 539 -28.18 -27.04 -27.12
C LYS A 539 -28.71 -26.26 -25.92
N ASP A 540 -29.35 -26.95 -24.97
CA ASP A 540 -30.00 -26.38 -23.80
C ASP A 540 -29.07 -26.37 -22.57
N LEU A 541 -27.90 -27.01 -22.67
CA LEU A 541 -26.88 -27.14 -21.62
C LEU A 541 -25.52 -26.64 -22.10
N ASN A 542 -24.86 -25.78 -21.33
CA ASN A 542 -23.44 -25.50 -21.54
C ASN A 542 -22.63 -26.72 -21.03
N VAL A 543 -22.30 -27.66 -21.90
CA VAL A 543 -21.43 -28.79 -21.56
C VAL A 543 -19.98 -28.33 -21.61
N CYS A 544 -19.22 -28.56 -20.53
CA CYS A 544 -17.78 -28.33 -20.56
C CYS A 544 -17.14 -29.37 -21.50
N LYS A 545 -16.70 -28.93 -22.69
CA LYS A 545 -16.17 -29.79 -23.76
C LYS A 545 -15.00 -30.70 -23.33
N SER A 546 -14.33 -30.43 -22.21
CA SER A 546 -13.18 -31.21 -21.76
C SER A 546 -13.51 -32.35 -20.78
N LYS A 547 -14.71 -32.43 -20.19
CA LYS A 547 -15.00 -33.43 -19.13
C LYS A 547 -16.41 -34.04 -19.10
N GLY A 548 -17.33 -33.67 -19.99
CA GLY A 548 -18.66 -34.31 -20.06
C GLY A 548 -19.58 -34.06 -18.85
N HIS A 549 -19.28 -33.07 -18.01
CA HIS A 549 -20.13 -32.70 -16.86
C HIS A 549 -21.05 -31.53 -17.17
N VAL A 550 -22.31 -31.63 -16.74
CA VAL A 550 -23.28 -30.52 -16.77
C VAL A 550 -22.95 -29.54 -15.64
N LEU A 551 -22.81 -28.25 -15.97
CA LEU A 551 -22.71 -27.18 -14.97
C LEU A 551 -24.08 -26.97 -14.32
N VAL A 552 -24.31 -27.65 -13.19
CA VAL A 552 -25.56 -27.58 -12.40
C VAL A 552 -26.08 -26.14 -12.21
N PRO A 553 -25.25 -25.12 -11.89
CA PRO A 553 -25.76 -23.75 -11.70
C PRO A 553 -26.46 -23.14 -12.92
N ASP A 554 -26.00 -23.45 -14.14
CA ASP A 554 -26.55 -22.88 -15.39
C ASP A 554 -28.00 -23.32 -15.65
N VAL A 555 -28.43 -24.44 -15.07
CA VAL A 555 -29.80 -24.97 -15.17
C VAL A 555 -30.76 -24.23 -14.24
N PHE A 556 -30.33 -23.88 -13.03
CA PHE A 556 -31.19 -23.29 -12.01
C PHE A 556 -31.28 -21.76 -12.08
N TYR A 557 -30.27 -21.07 -12.65
CA TYR A 557 -30.29 -19.60 -12.71
C TYR A 557 -31.49 -19.03 -13.46
N GLY A 558 -31.92 -19.68 -14.55
CA GLY A 558 -33.09 -19.25 -15.32
C GLY A 558 -34.36 -19.21 -14.46
N SER A 559 -34.64 -20.30 -13.76
CA SER A 559 -35.80 -20.41 -12.86
C SER A 559 -35.72 -19.45 -11.67
N LEU A 560 -34.54 -19.29 -11.06
CA LEU A 560 -34.36 -18.36 -9.94
C LEU A 560 -34.61 -16.90 -10.35
N ILE A 561 -34.09 -16.49 -11.50
CA ILE A 561 -34.30 -15.13 -12.00
C ILE A 561 -35.75 -14.94 -12.43
N ASN A 562 -36.40 -15.95 -13.00
CA ASN A 562 -37.83 -15.90 -13.32
C ASN A 562 -38.68 -15.69 -12.06
N ILE A 563 -38.41 -16.38 -10.95
CA ILE A 563 -39.12 -16.13 -9.69
C ILE A 563 -38.96 -14.67 -9.26
N ILE A 564 -37.74 -14.14 -9.30
CA ILE A 564 -37.46 -12.75 -8.88
C ILE A 564 -38.15 -11.74 -9.81
N LEU A 565 -38.06 -11.94 -11.13
CA LEU A 565 -38.71 -11.06 -12.11
C LEU A 565 -40.22 -11.14 -11.99
N SER A 566 -40.82 -12.32 -11.88
CA SER A 566 -42.26 -12.49 -11.66
C SER A 566 -42.75 -11.78 -10.40
N VAL A 567 -41.95 -11.75 -9.32
CA VAL A 567 -42.30 -10.98 -8.11
C VAL A 567 -42.21 -9.46 -8.35
N LEU A 568 -41.29 -9.01 -9.20
CA LEU A 568 -41.08 -7.58 -9.45
C LEU A 568 -42.01 -7.01 -10.52
N THR A 569 -42.42 -7.80 -11.50
CA THR A 569 -43.10 -7.36 -12.74
C THR A 569 -44.38 -8.14 -13.04
N SER A 570 -44.81 -9.03 -12.12
CA SER A 570 -45.98 -9.91 -12.26
C SER A 570 -46.01 -10.71 -13.59
N THR A 571 -44.84 -10.91 -14.21
CA THR A 571 -44.71 -11.47 -15.56
C THR A 571 -43.68 -12.58 -15.56
N ARG A 572 -44.03 -13.73 -16.15
CA ARG A 572 -43.13 -14.85 -16.34
C ARG A 572 -42.49 -14.77 -17.73
N PHE A 573 -41.16 -14.89 -17.78
CA PHE A 573 -40.39 -14.74 -19.02
C PHE A 573 -39.94 -16.08 -19.58
N ASP A 574 -39.59 -16.09 -20.87
CA ASP A 574 -39.07 -17.27 -21.53
C ASP A 574 -37.71 -17.69 -20.93
N HIS A 575 -37.58 -18.97 -20.59
CA HIS A 575 -36.37 -19.50 -19.94
C HIS A 575 -35.11 -19.34 -20.78
N HIS A 576 -35.21 -19.25 -22.11
CA HIS A 576 -34.05 -18.95 -22.95
C HIS A 576 -33.56 -17.53 -22.74
N GLU A 577 -34.46 -16.54 -22.76
CA GLU A 577 -34.15 -15.13 -22.56
C GLU A 577 -33.56 -14.87 -21.18
N VAL A 578 -34.18 -15.44 -20.14
CA VAL A 578 -33.71 -15.29 -18.76
C VAL A 578 -32.35 -15.99 -18.55
N ARG A 579 -32.10 -17.11 -19.22
CA ARG A 579 -30.77 -17.74 -19.20
C ARG A 579 -29.72 -16.88 -19.91
N GLN A 580 -30.07 -16.18 -20.99
CA GLN A 580 -29.14 -15.23 -21.62
C GLN A 580 -28.85 -14.04 -20.71
N TYR A 581 -29.87 -13.50 -20.04
CA TYR A 581 -29.72 -12.47 -19.01
C TYR A 581 -28.77 -12.94 -17.90
N ALA A 582 -29.00 -14.13 -17.36
CA ALA A 582 -28.17 -14.73 -16.32
C ALA A 582 -26.71 -14.84 -16.75
N LYS A 583 -26.48 -15.32 -17.98
CA LYS A 583 -25.13 -15.47 -18.56
C LYS A 583 -24.45 -14.11 -18.74
N ALA A 584 -25.17 -13.10 -19.23
CA ALA A 584 -24.65 -11.75 -19.37
C ALA A 584 -24.27 -11.16 -17.99
N ALA A 585 -25.12 -11.34 -16.98
CA ALA A 585 -24.86 -10.87 -15.62
C ALA A 585 -23.65 -11.57 -15.00
N LEU A 586 -23.53 -12.89 -15.17
CA LEU A 586 -22.38 -13.67 -14.69
C LEU A 586 -21.08 -13.30 -15.40
N LYS A 587 -21.11 -13.07 -16.72
CA LYS A 587 -19.93 -12.60 -17.47
C LYS A 587 -19.49 -11.22 -17.00
N PHE A 588 -20.45 -10.30 -16.79
CA PHE A 588 -20.17 -8.99 -16.23
C PHE A 588 -19.53 -9.09 -14.83
N MET A 589 -20.11 -9.90 -13.94
CA MET A 589 -19.54 -10.13 -12.60
C MET A 589 -18.15 -10.77 -12.66
N LYS A 590 -17.83 -11.58 -13.67
CA LYS A 590 -16.48 -12.13 -13.86
C LYS A 590 -15.47 -11.10 -14.35
N CYS A 591 -15.92 -10.00 -14.95
CA CYS A 591 -15.05 -8.87 -15.30
C CYS A 591 -14.69 -8.01 -14.06
N GLU A 592 -15.39 -8.21 -12.94
CA GLU A 592 -15.10 -7.58 -11.65
C GLU A 592 -14.56 -8.64 -10.65
N ASP A 593 -13.29 -8.52 -10.24
CA ASP A 593 -12.87 -9.18 -9.00
C ASP A 593 -13.33 -8.35 -7.79
N ALA A 594 -13.08 -8.81 -6.56
CA ALA A 594 -13.40 -8.07 -5.33
C ALA A 594 -12.70 -6.69 -5.24
N THR A 595 -11.85 -6.35 -6.22
CA THR A 595 -11.18 -5.06 -6.36
C THR A 595 -11.57 -4.30 -7.64
N GLY A 596 -12.59 -4.78 -8.37
CA GLY A 596 -13.09 -4.21 -9.63
C GLY A 596 -12.22 -4.52 -10.86
N GLY A 597 -11.23 -5.40 -10.77
CA GLY A 597 -10.33 -5.76 -11.86
C GLY A 597 -9.37 -4.62 -12.30
N ALA A 598 -8.52 -4.92 -13.29
CA ALA A 598 -7.48 -4.00 -13.76
C ALA A 598 -8.04 -2.65 -14.26
N ILE A 599 -9.25 -2.64 -14.82
CA ILE A 599 -9.91 -1.44 -15.35
C ILE A 599 -10.40 -0.52 -14.23
N CYS A 600 -10.91 -1.04 -13.11
CA CYS A 600 -11.31 -0.18 -11.99
C CYS A 600 -10.11 0.45 -11.29
N MET A 601 -8.98 -0.26 -11.24
CA MET A 601 -7.73 0.25 -10.67
C MET A 601 -7.02 1.22 -11.62
N THR A 602 -7.20 1.04 -12.93
CA THR A 602 -6.51 1.79 -13.96
C THR A 602 -7.47 2.11 -15.12
N PRO A 603 -8.35 3.13 -14.97
CA PRO A 603 -9.47 3.35 -15.89
C PRO A 603 -9.09 3.66 -17.34
N TRP A 604 -7.86 4.07 -17.61
CA TRP A 604 -7.37 4.39 -18.95
C TRP A 604 -7.00 3.14 -19.77
N LEU A 605 -6.82 1.96 -19.14
CA LEU A 605 -6.56 0.69 -19.85
C LEU A 605 -7.69 0.31 -20.82
N ARG A 606 -8.90 0.84 -20.59
CA ARG A 606 -10.04 0.72 -21.51
C ARG A 606 -9.79 1.36 -22.88
N PHE A 607 -8.81 2.24 -23.00
CA PHE A 607 -8.45 2.88 -24.26
C PHE A 607 -7.25 2.21 -24.94
N LEU A 608 -6.42 1.48 -24.19
CA LEU A 608 -5.27 0.76 -24.75
C LEU A 608 -5.60 -0.63 -25.27
N ALA A 609 -6.22 -1.46 -24.42
CA ALA A 609 -6.48 -2.87 -24.71
C ALA A 609 -7.78 -3.32 -24.04
N PRO A 610 -8.94 -2.73 -24.40
CA PRO A 610 -10.20 -2.96 -23.71
C PRO A 610 -10.66 -4.41 -23.76
N ASP A 611 -10.32 -5.16 -24.81
CA ASP A 611 -10.66 -6.58 -24.93
C ASP A 611 -9.83 -7.44 -23.96
N TYR A 612 -8.53 -7.16 -23.85
CA TYR A 612 -7.61 -7.91 -22.99
C TYR A 612 -7.99 -7.79 -21.51
N PHE A 613 -8.39 -6.59 -21.08
CA PHE A 613 -8.82 -6.37 -19.70
C PHE A 613 -10.31 -6.66 -19.45
N GLY A 614 -11.05 -7.12 -20.46
CA GLY A 614 -12.47 -7.49 -20.34
C GLY A 614 -13.45 -6.32 -20.36
N TYR A 615 -13.02 -5.08 -20.61
CA TYR A 615 -13.87 -3.90 -20.66
C TYR A 615 -14.93 -4.02 -21.77
N THR A 616 -14.52 -4.43 -22.97
CA THR A 616 -15.45 -4.55 -24.10
C THR A 616 -16.54 -5.58 -23.81
N SER A 617 -16.18 -6.72 -23.21
CA SER A 617 -17.17 -7.74 -22.82
C SER A 617 -18.10 -7.21 -21.74
N ALA A 618 -17.57 -6.55 -20.71
CA ALA A 618 -18.37 -5.95 -19.65
C ALA A 618 -19.37 -4.93 -20.19
N VAL A 619 -18.93 -4.01 -21.05
CA VAL A 619 -19.81 -3.00 -21.67
C VAL A 619 -20.87 -3.66 -22.55
N ARG A 620 -20.48 -4.63 -23.39
CA ARG A 620 -21.42 -5.35 -24.29
C ARG A 620 -22.49 -6.11 -23.50
N ASP A 621 -22.06 -6.90 -22.52
CA ASP A 621 -22.95 -7.75 -21.73
C ASP A 621 -23.85 -6.88 -20.82
N ASN A 622 -23.34 -5.75 -20.31
CA ASN A 622 -24.15 -4.79 -19.58
C ASN A 622 -25.19 -4.08 -20.47
N ARG A 623 -24.87 -3.72 -21.72
CA ARG A 623 -25.86 -3.16 -22.65
C ARG A 623 -27.01 -4.13 -22.92
N PHE A 624 -26.72 -5.42 -23.04
CA PHE A 624 -27.76 -6.45 -23.19
C PHE A 624 -28.70 -6.44 -21.98
N ILE A 625 -28.16 -6.43 -20.76
CA ILE A 625 -28.96 -6.40 -19.54
C ILE A 625 -29.79 -5.11 -19.45
N GLN A 626 -29.19 -3.96 -19.79
CA GLN A 626 -29.89 -2.67 -19.79
C GLN A 626 -31.07 -2.71 -20.76
N LYS A 627 -30.84 -3.16 -21.99
CA LYS A 627 -31.90 -3.29 -23.00
C LYS A 627 -33.06 -4.16 -22.51
N PHE A 628 -32.75 -5.33 -21.95
CA PHE A 628 -33.76 -6.24 -21.41
C PHE A 628 -34.63 -5.59 -20.32
N LEU A 629 -34.01 -4.86 -19.38
CA LEU A 629 -34.77 -4.18 -18.31
C LEU A 629 -35.54 -2.96 -18.82
N THR A 630 -35.00 -2.22 -19.78
CA THR A 630 -35.67 -1.08 -20.40
C THR A 630 -36.95 -1.51 -21.13
N GLU A 631 -36.91 -2.61 -21.88
CA GLU A 631 -38.09 -3.14 -22.57
C GLU A 631 -39.23 -3.48 -21.59
N ILE A 632 -38.88 -4.06 -20.43
CA ILE A 632 -39.85 -4.34 -19.36
C ILE A 632 -40.46 -3.04 -18.83
N ILE A 633 -39.64 -2.03 -18.51
CA ILE A 633 -40.11 -0.76 -17.96
C ILE A 633 -40.98 -0.01 -18.97
N GLU A 634 -40.60 0.01 -20.25
CA GLU A 634 -41.39 0.63 -21.32
C GLU A 634 -42.76 -0.02 -21.50
N ASP A 635 -42.85 -1.35 -21.35
CA ASP A 635 -44.14 -2.06 -21.37
C ASP A 635 -45.03 -1.67 -20.18
N HIS A 636 -44.44 -1.53 -18.98
CA HIS A 636 -45.16 -1.06 -17.81
C HIS A 636 -45.65 0.38 -18.00
N LEU A 637 -44.80 1.28 -18.52
CA LEU A 637 -45.18 2.67 -18.79
C LEU A 637 -46.34 2.79 -19.79
N LYS A 638 -46.41 1.93 -20.81
CA LYS A 638 -47.51 1.93 -21.79
C LYS A 638 -48.85 1.48 -21.19
N THR A 639 -48.78 0.64 -20.16
CA THR A 639 -49.95 -0.04 -19.57
C THR A 639 -50.26 0.45 -18.15
N PHE A 640 -49.52 1.46 -17.68
CA PHE A 640 -49.59 1.99 -16.32
C PHE A 640 -50.92 2.69 -16.04
N SER A 641 -51.46 2.47 -14.84
CA SER A 641 -52.63 3.15 -14.30
C SER A 641 -52.44 3.44 -12.81
N ASP A 642 -52.64 4.70 -12.38
CA ASP A 642 -52.46 5.11 -10.98
C ASP A 642 -53.56 4.54 -10.04
N ASP A 643 -54.66 4.05 -10.61
CA ASP A 643 -55.77 3.45 -9.85
C ASP A 643 -55.48 1.99 -9.43
N HIS A 644 -54.56 1.29 -10.13
CA HIS A 644 -54.26 -0.11 -9.88
C HIS A 644 -52.80 -0.47 -10.18
N HIS A 645 -52.03 -0.70 -9.13
CA HIS A 645 -50.64 -1.15 -9.26
C HIS A 645 -50.59 -2.68 -9.35
N ARG A 646 -50.06 -3.20 -10.46
CA ARG A 646 -49.95 -4.65 -10.72
C ARG A 646 -48.79 -5.30 -9.96
N ASP A 647 -47.73 -4.53 -9.74
CA ASP A 647 -46.46 -5.03 -9.22
C ASP A 647 -45.58 -3.90 -8.66
N PHE A 648 -44.35 -4.25 -8.30
CA PHE A 648 -43.39 -3.33 -7.73
C PHE A 648 -42.97 -2.21 -8.70
N VAL A 649 -42.93 -2.48 -10.01
CA VAL A 649 -42.55 -1.49 -11.03
C VAL A 649 -43.62 -0.41 -11.13
N ASP A 650 -44.91 -0.78 -11.17
CA ASP A 650 -46.02 0.18 -11.18
C ASP A 650 -46.01 1.08 -9.93
N VAL A 651 -45.76 0.50 -8.74
CA VAL A 651 -45.66 1.27 -7.50
C VAL A 651 -44.49 2.26 -7.55
N PHE A 652 -43.36 1.85 -8.14
CA PHE A 652 -42.21 2.72 -8.31
C PHE A 652 -42.49 3.87 -9.30
N ILE A 653 -43.23 3.60 -10.38
CA ILE A 653 -43.66 4.61 -11.36
C ILE A 653 -44.60 5.63 -10.70
N SER A 654 -45.65 5.17 -9.99
CA SER A 654 -46.61 6.04 -9.29
C SER A 654 -45.90 6.98 -8.31
N GLU A 655 -44.99 6.46 -7.49
CA GLU A 655 -44.26 7.28 -6.52
C GLU A 655 -43.33 8.29 -7.21
N THR A 656 -42.69 7.90 -8.32
CA THR A 656 -41.83 8.80 -9.10
C THR A 656 -42.62 9.97 -9.70
N LEU A 657 -43.83 9.70 -10.22
CA LEU A 657 -44.74 10.73 -10.72
C LEU A 657 -45.22 11.67 -9.60
N ARG A 658 -45.51 11.14 -8.41
CA ARG A 658 -45.89 11.95 -7.23
C ARG A 658 -44.78 12.90 -6.77
N GLN A 659 -43.52 12.53 -6.98
CA GLN A 659 -42.36 13.38 -6.70
C GLN A 659 -42.10 14.45 -7.78
N GLY A 660 -42.91 14.52 -8.83
CA GLY A 660 -42.82 15.54 -9.88
C GLY A 660 -41.67 15.35 -10.86
N VAL A 661 -41.17 14.12 -11.00
CA VAL A 661 -40.12 13.76 -11.96
C VAL A 661 -40.75 13.48 -13.33
N ASP A 662 -40.27 14.17 -14.37
CA ASP A 662 -40.66 13.95 -15.77
C ASP A 662 -40.03 12.65 -16.28
N LEU A 663 -40.86 11.64 -16.57
CA LEU A 663 -40.43 10.32 -17.04
C LEU A 663 -39.99 10.31 -18.51
N ASP A 664 -40.33 11.35 -19.29
CA ASP A 664 -39.97 11.46 -20.72
C ASP A 664 -38.56 12.05 -20.95
N ARG A 665 -37.85 12.46 -19.88
CA ARG A 665 -36.48 13.00 -19.94
C ARG A 665 -35.55 12.42 -18.86
N LYS A 666 -35.04 11.20 -19.09
CA LYS A 666 -33.60 10.83 -18.94
C LYS A 666 -33.32 9.35 -19.18
#